data_AF-A0A0W0UUE2-F1
#
_entry.id   AF-A0A0W0UUE2-F1
#
_cell.length_a   1.000
_cell.length_b   1.000
_cell.length_c   1.000
_cell.angle_alpha   90.00
_cell.angle_beta   90.00
_cell.angle_gamma   90.00
#
_symmetry.space_group_name_H-M   'P 1'
#
loop_
_entity.id
_entity.type
_entity.pdbx_description
1 polymer ?
#
loop_
_entity_poly.entity_id
_entity_poly.type
_entity_poly.pdbx_seq_one_letter_code
_entity_poly.pdbx_strand_id
1 'polypeptide(L)'
;MPTVISPSQALLLLIDKYSNSPLILEQLKKWYIGGIKPADHSQFADYLKDPLFSKYQVSMDSRVINDDTTRRYFETHLAYRTIKDQIDKISIKSLQKHFKNLKESLPKVEEHPDNKKLIASLIALEGEIPDFEDDTVKEYATYIKRINNGELFNIDTQTDTLRKEYFSDPTLQKLQHFFDDENKDRTFTPQQRDKIKLIVQIAFLGVISAWNRQDLPLNIYHHGIFANENRGKVPKVDPERRKDNKQSSTRNSALGLLRGENPIPRDDIAFAMTGDAPSYLKPSDQAAFDEEAQWVQSNYELLVHPFSNAISGTMLCQLRNLVDLRNKGWGIFTSSREEFNQFSRLFTVVMLYGSGGHSLLEFIAPLDVQEVKDEFPALLISDKPITLESMFYTENQNAFNAALNETIHYNKEILKRREMLQEIDRNIDGHKLERDKEKLFHECMESRVKKLFFALSKQQVAMSFFEGIENDLKEKKADILRSIQLEDYNNLRPLIMASIDVVISAAEKNIIKIITDKRINEFDVIASEKLAELRPEISETTIDRIKSDLQRQRDKMLNGTPLIDEDKFHPQVEECINKTVYISCEIESIHKELEKLEAHINRNPSFLNSRVRSMGTSKLKEIMQKQEKIKEIKALLSNPHESNPAIRLADAKAEFTRSEAMLAKHSGKSIDLLFLKFKSIIKTDEEKQFSEIKEKFQGARL
;
A
#
# COMPACT_ATOMS: atom_id res chain seq x y z
N MET A 1 4.50 -8.42 -23.81
CA MET A 1 4.89 -9.79 -23.39
C MET A 1 3.66 -10.48 -22.82
N PRO A 2 3.49 -11.80 -23.05
CA PRO A 2 2.41 -12.55 -22.42
C PRO A 2 2.57 -12.56 -20.89
N THR A 3 1.46 -12.62 -20.16
CA THR A 3 1.49 -12.73 -18.70
C THR A 3 1.88 -14.16 -18.31
N VAL A 4 2.95 -14.32 -17.54
CA VAL A 4 3.37 -15.64 -17.03
C VAL A 4 2.40 -16.09 -15.92
N ILE A 5 1.91 -17.33 -16.03
CA ILE A 5 1.02 -17.96 -15.06
C ILE A 5 1.51 -19.37 -14.72
N SER A 6 1.14 -19.88 -13.55
CA SER A 6 1.43 -21.25 -13.14
C SER A 6 0.47 -22.26 -13.80
N PRO A 7 0.75 -23.57 -13.70
CA PRO A 7 -0.18 -24.63 -14.14
C PRO A 7 -1.48 -24.62 -13.33
N SER A 8 -1.41 -24.32 -12.04
CA SER A 8 -2.58 -24.15 -11.15
C SER A 8 -3.49 -23.00 -11.60
N GLN A 9 -2.94 -21.84 -11.96
CA GLN A 9 -3.72 -20.73 -12.52
C GLN A 9 -4.34 -21.10 -13.88
N ALA A 10 -3.62 -21.85 -14.71
CA ALA A 10 -4.14 -22.35 -15.98
C ALA A 10 -5.32 -23.34 -15.76
N LEU A 11 -5.21 -24.24 -14.79
CA LEU A 11 -6.31 -25.13 -14.39
C LEU A 11 -7.54 -24.34 -13.92
N LEU A 12 -7.38 -23.28 -13.12
CA LEU A 12 -8.51 -22.44 -12.69
C LEU A 12 -9.23 -21.79 -13.88
N LEU A 13 -8.48 -21.32 -14.88
CA LEU A 13 -9.05 -20.77 -16.11
C LEU A 13 -9.81 -21.83 -16.93
N LEU A 14 -9.27 -23.04 -17.02
CA LEU A 14 -9.94 -24.17 -17.68
C LEU A 14 -11.20 -24.60 -16.92
N ILE A 15 -11.15 -24.68 -15.59
CA ILE A 15 -12.30 -25.06 -14.74
C ILE A 15 -13.45 -24.06 -14.93
N ASP A 16 -13.14 -22.77 -14.96
CA ASP A 16 -14.14 -21.71 -15.21
C ASP A 16 -14.76 -21.86 -16.61
N LYS A 17 -13.92 -22.05 -17.64
CA LYS A 17 -14.34 -22.24 -19.04
C LYS A 17 -15.20 -23.49 -19.24
N TYR A 18 -14.77 -24.62 -18.70
CA TYR A 18 -15.40 -25.94 -18.89
C TYR A 18 -16.41 -26.28 -17.78
N SER A 19 -16.91 -25.28 -17.05
CA SER A 19 -17.91 -25.44 -15.98
C SER A 19 -19.18 -26.18 -16.42
N ASN A 20 -19.55 -26.08 -17.70
CA ASN A 20 -20.70 -26.77 -18.29
C ASN A 20 -20.37 -28.16 -18.89
N SER A 21 -19.15 -28.67 -18.71
CA SER A 21 -18.69 -29.96 -19.25
C SER A 21 -18.32 -30.92 -18.11
N PRO A 22 -19.27 -31.68 -17.54
CA PRO A 22 -19.07 -32.42 -16.28
C PRO A 22 -17.85 -33.36 -16.27
N LEU A 23 -17.64 -34.12 -17.35
CA LEU A 23 -16.51 -35.06 -17.43
C LEU A 23 -15.16 -34.35 -17.46
N ILE A 24 -15.03 -33.27 -18.23
CA ILE A 24 -13.82 -32.45 -18.29
C ILE A 24 -13.60 -31.76 -16.95
N LEU A 25 -14.66 -31.16 -16.40
CA LEU A 25 -14.62 -30.47 -15.12
C LEU A 25 -14.16 -31.37 -13.98
N GLU A 26 -14.64 -32.61 -13.92
CA GLU A 26 -14.21 -33.55 -12.89
C GLU A 26 -12.72 -33.88 -13.00
N GLN A 27 -12.21 -34.13 -14.22
CA GLN A 27 -10.77 -34.36 -14.42
C GLN A 27 -9.94 -33.14 -14.02
N LEU A 28 -10.35 -31.94 -14.43
CA LEU A 28 -9.63 -30.71 -14.07
C LEU A 28 -9.63 -30.47 -12.55
N LYS A 29 -10.73 -30.78 -11.85
CA LYS A 29 -10.80 -30.72 -10.38
C LYS A 29 -9.87 -31.74 -9.72
N LYS A 30 -9.79 -32.96 -10.25
CA LYS A 30 -8.86 -34.01 -9.77
C LYS A 30 -7.41 -33.60 -9.94
N TRP A 31 -7.04 -33.06 -11.11
CA TRP A 31 -5.70 -32.49 -11.31
C TRP A 31 -5.44 -31.29 -10.42
N TYR A 32 -6.43 -30.44 -10.20
CA TYR A 32 -6.25 -29.29 -9.32
C TYR A 32 -6.00 -29.74 -7.88
N ILE A 33 -6.74 -30.69 -7.31
CA ILE A 33 -6.46 -31.15 -5.94
C ILE A 33 -5.22 -32.03 -5.84
N GLY A 34 -5.12 -33.07 -6.67
CA GLY A 34 -4.12 -34.13 -6.57
C GLY A 34 -2.80 -33.84 -7.30
N GLY A 35 -2.83 -32.93 -8.26
CA GLY A 35 -1.73 -32.66 -9.18
C GLY A 35 -1.85 -33.40 -10.51
N ILE A 36 -1.13 -32.88 -11.49
CA ILE A 36 -1.07 -33.44 -12.84
C ILE A 36 0.09 -34.44 -12.83
N LYS A 37 -0.23 -35.72 -12.80
CA LYS A 37 0.79 -36.78 -12.77
C LYS A 37 1.59 -36.78 -14.08
N PRO A 38 2.85 -37.24 -14.08
CA PRO A 38 3.66 -37.33 -15.31
C PRO A 38 2.96 -38.01 -16.49
N ALA A 39 2.17 -39.05 -16.23
CA ALA A 39 1.39 -39.75 -17.26
C ALA A 39 0.34 -38.85 -17.96
N ASP A 40 -0.13 -37.80 -17.28
CA ASP A 40 -1.19 -36.89 -17.72
C ASP A 40 -0.64 -35.59 -18.34
N HIS A 41 0.68 -35.37 -18.32
CA HIS A 41 1.31 -34.13 -18.81
C HIS A 41 1.01 -33.85 -20.28
N SER A 42 0.96 -34.90 -21.11
CA SER A 42 0.61 -34.77 -22.53
C SER A 42 -0.82 -34.27 -22.73
N GLN A 43 -1.78 -34.84 -21.98
CA GLN A 43 -3.17 -34.42 -22.00
C GLN A 43 -3.34 -32.99 -21.49
N PHE A 44 -2.61 -32.61 -20.44
CA PHE A 44 -2.61 -31.24 -19.96
C PHE A 44 -2.06 -30.26 -21.01
N ALA A 45 -0.97 -30.62 -21.69
CA ALA A 45 -0.40 -29.82 -22.77
C ALA A 45 -1.39 -29.62 -23.94
N ASP A 46 -2.27 -30.58 -24.22
CA ASP A 46 -3.34 -30.41 -25.19
C ASP A 46 -4.38 -29.37 -24.76
N TYR A 47 -4.75 -29.31 -23.48
CA TYR A 47 -5.60 -28.24 -22.95
C TYR A 47 -4.94 -26.86 -23.04
N LEU A 48 -3.62 -26.77 -22.99
CA LEU A 48 -2.91 -25.49 -23.13
C LEU A 48 -2.92 -24.93 -24.55
N LYS A 49 -3.35 -25.71 -25.55
CA LYS A 49 -3.58 -25.22 -26.93
C LYS A 49 -4.87 -24.41 -27.08
N ASP A 50 -5.69 -24.35 -26.02
CA ASP A 50 -6.93 -23.58 -26.00
C ASP A 50 -6.68 -22.08 -26.28
N PRO A 51 -7.48 -21.42 -27.15
CA PRO A 51 -7.35 -19.98 -27.43
C PRO A 51 -7.40 -19.07 -26.19
N LEU A 52 -7.97 -19.56 -25.07
CA LEU A 52 -7.95 -18.91 -23.76
C LEU A 52 -6.54 -18.50 -23.32
N PHE A 53 -5.52 -19.25 -23.73
CA PHE A 53 -4.13 -19.01 -23.35
C PHE A 53 -3.36 -18.11 -24.31
N SER A 54 -4.00 -17.54 -25.34
CA SER A 54 -3.32 -16.67 -26.32
C SER A 54 -2.58 -15.47 -25.70
N LYS A 55 -3.01 -14.99 -24.53
CA LYS A 55 -2.36 -13.89 -23.79
C LYS A 55 -1.47 -14.33 -22.62
N TYR A 56 -1.38 -15.63 -22.36
CA TYR A 56 -0.69 -16.20 -21.21
C TYR A 56 0.48 -17.09 -21.63
N GLN A 57 1.51 -17.12 -20.80
CA GLN A 57 2.59 -18.11 -20.89
C GLN A 57 2.51 -19.00 -19.65
N VAL A 58 2.12 -20.26 -19.82
CA VAL A 58 2.10 -21.22 -18.71
C VAL A 58 3.52 -21.71 -18.45
N SER A 59 4.05 -21.41 -17.27
CA SER A 59 5.40 -21.83 -16.86
C SER A 59 5.33 -23.04 -15.94
N MET A 60 6.12 -24.08 -16.25
CA MET A 60 6.31 -25.26 -15.39
C MET A 60 7.48 -25.08 -14.41
N ASP A 61 8.07 -23.89 -14.36
CA ASP A 61 9.19 -23.58 -13.47
C ASP A 61 8.78 -23.70 -11.99
N SER A 62 9.60 -24.40 -11.20
CA SER A 62 9.36 -24.67 -9.78
C SER A 62 9.12 -23.40 -8.97
N ARG A 63 9.78 -22.29 -9.31
CA ARG A 63 9.62 -20.99 -8.62
C ARG A 63 8.28 -20.37 -8.94
N VAL A 64 7.82 -20.47 -10.19
CA VAL A 64 6.49 -19.98 -10.59
C VAL A 64 5.38 -20.79 -9.91
N ILE A 65 5.54 -22.11 -9.80
CA ILE A 65 4.60 -22.98 -9.07
C ILE A 65 4.60 -22.64 -7.58
N ASN A 66 5.79 -22.49 -6.99
CA ASN A 66 5.96 -22.17 -5.57
C ASN A 66 5.35 -20.83 -5.15
N ASP A 67 5.50 -19.82 -6.02
CA ASP A 67 5.05 -18.46 -5.80
C ASP A 67 3.60 -18.24 -6.26
N ASP A 68 2.89 -19.31 -6.64
CA ASP A 68 1.48 -19.25 -6.98
C ASP A 68 0.62 -18.93 -5.75
N THR A 69 0.19 -17.66 -5.70
CA THR A 69 -0.66 -17.13 -4.63
C THR A 69 -2.05 -17.75 -4.64
N THR A 70 -2.57 -18.16 -5.81
CA THR A 70 -3.92 -18.69 -5.95
C THR A 70 -4.03 -20.10 -5.40
N ARG A 71 -2.96 -20.90 -5.53
CA ARG A 71 -2.91 -22.21 -4.92
C ARG A 71 -2.83 -22.13 -3.38
N ARG A 72 -2.00 -21.23 -2.86
CA ARG A 72 -1.91 -20.96 -1.41
C ARG A 72 -3.22 -20.44 -0.84
N TYR A 73 -3.91 -19.59 -1.59
CA TYR A 73 -5.27 -19.13 -1.28
C TYR A 73 -6.24 -20.30 -1.20
N PHE A 74 -6.29 -21.13 -2.25
CA PHE A 74 -7.16 -22.30 -2.29
C PHE A 74 -6.98 -23.25 -1.11
N GLU A 75 -5.75 -23.63 -0.78
CA GLU A 75 -5.51 -24.56 0.32
C GLU A 75 -5.88 -23.95 1.68
N THR A 76 -5.66 -22.65 1.85
CA THR A 76 -6.07 -21.92 3.06
C THR A 76 -7.59 -21.91 3.21
N HIS A 77 -8.33 -21.61 2.13
CA HIS A 77 -9.79 -21.61 2.12
C HIS A 77 -10.37 -23.00 2.28
N LEU A 78 -9.80 -23.99 1.60
CA LEU A 78 -10.20 -25.38 1.72
C LEU A 78 -10.00 -25.88 3.15
N ALA A 79 -8.88 -25.54 3.79
CA ALA A 79 -8.66 -25.89 5.17
C ALA A 79 -9.75 -25.30 6.08
N TYR A 80 -10.01 -24.00 5.99
CA TYR A 80 -11.05 -23.34 6.77
C TYR A 80 -12.43 -23.98 6.58
N ARG A 81 -12.88 -24.12 5.31
CA ARG A 81 -14.18 -24.68 4.95
C ARG A 81 -14.31 -26.13 5.42
N THR A 82 -13.22 -26.90 5.35
CA THR A 82 -13.18 -28.27 5.87
C THR A 82 -13.32 -28.31 7.38
N ILE A 83 -12.64 -27.43 8.13
CA ILE A 83 -12.82 -27.36 9.59
C ILE A 83 -14.29 -27.08 9.89
N LYS A 84 -14.89 -26.06 9.25
CA LYS A 84 -16.30 -25.68 9.45
C LYS A 84 -17.26 -26.84 9.20
N ASP A 85 -17.08 -27.58 8.12
CA ASP A 85 -17.97 -28.69 7.71
C ASP A 85 -17.79 -29.97 8.54
N GLN A 86 -16.61 -30.18 9.11
CA GLN A 86 -16.20 -31.50 9.63
C GLN A 86 -15.98 -31.51 11.15
N ILE A 87 -15.75 -30.36 11.80
CA ILE A 87 -15.40 -30.29 13.23
C ILE A 87 -16.52 -30.85 14.14
N ASP A 88 -17.79 -30.77 13.72
CA ASP A 88 -18.89 -31.31 14.52
C ASP A 88 -19.01 -32.82 14.46
N LYS A 89 -18.47 -33.44 13.39
CA LYS A 89 -18.50 -34.89 13.20
C LYS A 89 -17.50 -35.63 14.08
N ILE A 90 -16.46 -34.96 14.58
CA ILE A 90 -15.52 -35.56 15.53
C ILE A 90 -16.02 -35.38 16.98
N SER A 91 -16.00 -36.47 17.74
CA SER A 91 -16.40 -36.48 19.14
C SER A 91 -15.37 -35.77 20.02
N ILE A 92 -15.82 -34.78 20.80
CA ILE A 92 -14.96 -34.13 21.80
C ILE A 92 -14.45 -35.11 22.85
N LYS A 93 -15.26 -36.12 23.23
CA LYS A 93 -14.86 -37.16 24.19
C LYS A 93 -13.72 -38.01 23.63
N SER A 94 -13.75 -38.33 22.33
CA SER A 94 -12.68 -39.08 21.67
C SER A 94 -11.38 -38.27 21.63
N LEU A 95 -11.46 -36.98 21.30
CA LEU A 95 -10.32 -36.06 21.35
C LEU A 95 -9.73 -35.93 22.76
N GLN A 96 -10.57 -35.71 23.78
CA GLN A 96 -10.14 -35.62 25.18
C GLN A 96 -9.47 -36.91 25.66
N LYS A 97 -10.04 -38.07 25.33
CA LYS A 97 -9.46 -39.37 25.68
C LYS A 97 -8.12 -39.58 24.96
N HIS A 98 -8.01 -39.20 23.69
CA HIS A 98 -6.76 -39.30 22.95
C HIS A 98 -5.66 -38.38 23.51
N PHE A 99 -6.01 -37.12 23.78
CA PHE A 99 -5.14 -36.16 24.47
C PHE A 99 -4.63 -36.71 25.81
N LYS A 100 -5.54 -37.26 26.63
CA LYS A 100 -5.19 -37.89 27.91
C LYS A 100 -4.20 -39.04 27.73
N ASN A 101 -4.50 -39.98 26.82
CA ASN A 101 -3.64 -41.14 26.56
C ASN A 101 -2.24 -40.72 26.07
N LEU A 102 -2.15 -39.70 25.21
CA LEU A 102 -0.87 -39.13 24.78
C LEU A 102 -0.10 -38.53 25.96
N LYS A 103 -0.75 -37.71 26.78
CA LYS A 103 -0.13 -37.07 27.95
C LYS A 103 0.37 -38.11 28.97
N GLU A 104 -0.40 -39.17 29.21
CA GLU A 104 -0.02 -40.28 30.09
C GLU A 104 1.12 -41.14 29.53
N SER A 105 1.36 -41.08 28.22
CA SER A 105 2.47 -41.80 27.57
C SER A 105 3.81 -41.05 27.63
N LEU A 106 3.82 -39.78 28.06
CA LEU A 106 5.03 -38.99 28.19
C LEU A 106 5.82 -39.38 29.46
N PRO A 107 7.15 -39.18 29.46
CA PRO A 107 7.95 -39.25 30.68
C PRO A 107 7.42 -38.28 31.74
N LYS A 108 7.45 -38.70 33.01
CA LYS A 108 7.02 -37.84 34.12
C LYS A 108 8.05 -36.75 34.39
N VAL A 109 7.60 -35.52 34.63
CA VAL A 109 8.48 -34.39 34.89
C VAL A 109 9.26 -34.59 36.19
N GLU A 110 8.63 -35.20 37.19
CA GLU A 110 9.23 -35.49 38.49
C GLU A 110 10.43 -36.45 38.37
N GLU A 111 10.43 -37.30 37.34
CA GLU A 111 11.51 -38.24 37.04
C GLU A 111 12.63 -37.58 36.21
N HIS A 112 12.35 -36.42 35.60
CA HIS A 112 13.27 -35.68 34.71
C HIS A 112 13.24 -34.16 34.97
N PRO A 113 13.54 -33.68 36.19
CA PRO A 113 13.42 -32.27 36.55
C PRO A 113 14.34 -31.34 35.74
N ASP A 114 15.43 -31.88 35.19
CA ASP A 114 16.39 -31.12 34.37
C ASP A 114 15.96 -31.01 32.90
N ASN A 115 14.88 -31.69 32.48
CA ASN A 115 14.38 -31.61 31.12
C ASN A 115 13.56 -30.33 30.90
N LYS A 116 14.25 -29.20 30.82
CA LYS A 116 13.67 -27.86 30.60
C LYS A 116 12.76 -27.80 29.38
N LYS A 117 13.08 -28.55 28.31
CA LYS A 117 12.28 -28.57 27.09
C LYS A 117 10.92 -29.25 27.31
N LEU A 118 10.88 -30.37 28.04
CA LEU A 118 9.63 -31.03 28.42
C LEU A 118 8.77 -30.10 29.30
N ILE A 119 9.37 -29.47 30.31
CA ILE A 119 8.68 -28.52 31.20
C ILE A 119 8.08 -27.36 30.40
N ALA A 120 8.90 -26.69 29.57
CA ALA A 120 8.46 -25.60 28.73
C ALA A 120 7.34 -26.03 27.76
N SER A 121 7.41 -27.25 27.23
CA SER A 121 6.37 -27.76 26.33
C SER A 121 5.05 -28.02 27.05
N LEU A 122 5.08 -28.47 28.31
CA LEU A 122 3.86 -28.65 29.10
C LEU A 122 3.20 -27.32 29.46
N ILE A 123 3.99 -26.28 29.75
CA ILE A 123 3.51 -24.89 29.92
C ILE A 123 2.84 -24.40 28.62
N ALA A 124 3.50 -24.63 27.49
CA ALA A 124 2.98 -24.24 26.18
C ALA A 124 1.64 -24.92 25.80
N LEU A 125 1.36 -26.14 26.31
CA LEU A 125 0.06 -26.79 26.12
C LEU A 125 -1.11 -26.02 26.77
N GLU A 126 -0.83 -25.18 27.77
CA GLU A 126 -1.82 -24.34 28.44
C GLU A 126 -2.05 -23.01 27.69
N GLY A 127 -1.27 -22.74 26.64
CA GLY A 127 -1.28 -21.47 25.90
C GLY A 127 -0.41 -20.40 26.53
N GLU A 128 0.40 -20.76 27.52
CA GLU A 128 1.40 -19.87 28.10
C GLU A 128 2.68 -19.91 27.26
N ILE A 129 3.29 -18.75 26.99
CA ILE A 129 4.54 -18.68 26.22
C ILE A 129 5.70 -18.83 27.20
N PRO A 130 6.41 -19.97 27.24
CA PRO A 130 7.49 -20.17 28.18
C PRO A 130 8.71 -19.30 27.84
N ASP A 131 9.47 -18.92 28.86
CA ASP A 131 10.80 -18.33 28.69
C ASP A 131 11.82 -19.42 28.32
N PHE A 132 11.73 -19.90 27.08
CA PHE A 132 12.55 -20.97 26.55
C PHE A 132 12.88 -20.71 25.07
N GLU A 133 14.14 -20.88 24.65
CA GLU A 133 14.62 -20.52 23.30
C GLU A 133 14.29 -21.55 22.19
N ASP A 134 13.12 -22.16 22.22
CA ASP A 134 12.69 -23.08 21.15
C ASP A 134 11.50 -22.48 20.38
N ASP A 135 11.75 -22.15 19.11
CA ASP A 135 10.76 -21.54 18.22
C ASP A 135 9.53 -22.44 18.02
N THR A 136 9.70 -23.77 18.03
CA THR A 136 8.58 -24.69 17.88
C THR A 136 7.68 -24.65 19.12
N VAL A 137 8.26 -24.62 20.32
CA VAL A 137 7.49 -24.49 21.57
C VAL A 137 6.71 -23.18 21.59
N LYS A 138 7.34 -22.06 21.19
CA LYS A 138 6.68 -20.75 21.09
C LYS A 138 5.57 -20.74 20.04
N GLU A 139 5.79 -21.35 18.87
CA GLU A 139 4.80 -21.46 17.81
C GLU A 139 3.51 -22.12 18.29
N TYR A 140 3.61 -23.29 18.95
CA TYR A 140 2.45 -23.99 19.52
C TYR A 140 1.80 -23.21 20.67
N ALA A 141 2.58 -22.64 21.58
CA ALA A 141 2.07 -21.81 22.67
C ALA A 141 1.26 -20.63 22.13
N THR A 142 1.82 -19.90 21.16
CA THR A 142 1.14 -18.79 20.48
C THR A 142 -0.13 -19.27 19.78
N TYR A 143 -0.11 -20.40 19.08
CA TYR A 143 -1.30 -20.91 18.41
C TYR A 143 -2.43 -21.22 19.43
N ILE A 144 -2.13 -21.95 20.51
CA ILE A 144 -3.10 -22.28 21.56
C ILE A 144 -3.62 -21.00 22.24
N LYS A 145 -2.74 -20.06 22.56
CA LYS A 145 -3.09 -18.76 23.15
C LYS A 145 -4.09 -18.00 22.27
N ARG A 146 -3.84 -17.95 20.96
CA ARG A 146 -4.71 -17.26 20.00
C ARG A 146 -6.10 -17.89 19.92
N ILE A 147 -6.20 -19.22 20.02
CA ILE A 147 -7.50 -19.89 20.10
C ILE A 147 -8.21 -19.54 21.42
N ASN A 148 -7.50 -19.57 22.55
CA ASN A 148 -8.06 -19.25 23.87
C ASN A 148 -8.58 -17.80 23.94
N ASN A 149 -7.84 -16.87 23.34
CA ASN A 149 -8.20 -15.45 23.30
C ASN A 149 -9.30 -15.14 22.28
N GLY A 150 -9.69 -16.10 21.42
CA GLY A 150 -10.60 -15.85 20.31
C GLY A 150 -9.99 -14.94 19.24
N GLU A 151 -8.67 -14.92 19.10
CA GLU A 151 -7.95 -14.26 17.99
C GLU A 151 -7.95 -15.14 16.72
N LEU A 152 -8.17 -16.45 16.92
CA LEU A 152 -8.40 -17.41 15.85
C LEU A 152 -9.76 -18.08 16.04
N PHE A 153 -10.44 -18.31 14.92
CA PHE A 153 -11.73 -19.00 14.86
C PHE A 153 -12.87 -18.30 15.64
N ASN A 154 -12.73 -17.02 15.96
CA ASN A 154 -13.77 -16.23 16.59
C ASN A 154 -13.84 -14.85 15.92
N ILE A 155 -15.01 -14.50 15.40
CA ILE A 155 -15.21 -13.24 14.67
C ILE A 155 -16.02 -12.22 15.47
N ASP A 156 -16.76 -12.66 16.50
CA ASP A 156 -17.58 -11.78 17.34
C ASP A 156 -16.77 -10.65 18.01
N THR A 157 -15.46 -10.82 18.21
CA THR A 157 -14.58 -9.75 18.73
C THR A 157 -13.96 -8.89 17.62
N GLN A 158 -13.76 -9.45 16.42
CA GLN A 158 -12.99 -8.84 15.32
C GLN A 158 -13.86 -7.93 14.45
N THR A 159 -15.04 -8.39 14.01
CA THR A 159 -15.96 -7.54 13.23
C THR A 159 -16.60 -6.46 14.08
N ASP A 160 -16.80 -6.69 15.38
CA ASP A 160 -17.54 -5.77 16.24
C ASP A 160 -16.76 -4.46 16.51
N THR A 161 -15.42 -4.51 16.45
CA THR A 161 -14.55 -3.33 16.61
C THR A 161 -14.53 -2.48 15.33
N LEU A 162 -14.29 -3.10 14.17
CA LEU A 162 -14.40 -2.40 12.87
C LEU A 162 -15.83 -1.92 12.61
N ARG A 163 -16.85 -2.68 13.03
CA ARG A 163 -18.25 -2.28 12.91
C ARG A 163 -18.57 -1.05 13.74
N LYS A 164 -18.09 -0.99 14.98
CA LYS A 164 -18.28 0.20 15.83
C LYS A 164 -17.59 1.43 15.24
N GLU A 165 -16.45 1.25 14.57
CA GLU A 165 -15.73 2.33 13.91
C GLU A 165 -16.44 2.79 12.61
N TYR A 166 -16.79 1.86 11.70
CA TYR A 166 -17.40 2.16 10.39
C TYR A 166 -18.90 2.45 10.43
N PHE A 167 -19.69 1.81 11.31
CA PHE A 167 -21.15 2.00 11.43
C PHE A 167 -21.54 2.97 12.57
N SER A 168 -20.56 3.73 13.08
CA SER A 168 -20.84 4.92 13.88
C SER A 168 -21.61 6.00 13.07
N ASP A 169 -21.55 5.92 11.73
CA ASP A 169 -22.35 6.74 10.81
C ASP A 169 -23.79 6.17 10.66
N PRO A 170 -24.84 6.95 11.02
CA PRO A 170 -26.24 6.55 10.88
C PRO A 170 -26.67 6.20 9.44
N THR A 171 -25.99 6.71 8.42
CA THR A 171 -26.32 6.42 7.02
C THR A 171 -25.88 5.02 6.59
N LEU A 172 -24.85 4.46 7.21
CA LEU A 172 -24.31 3.13 6.92
C LEU A 172 -24.99 2.02 7.73
N GLN A 173 -25.72 2.34 8.80
CA GLN A 173 -26.44 1.35 9.63
C GLN A 173 -27.45 0.50 8.83
N LYS A 174 -28.00 1.03 7.73
CA LYS A 174 -28.90 0.26 6.84
C LYS A 174 -28.20 -0.89 6.12
N LEU A 175 -26.87 -0.82 5.95
CA LEU A 175 -26.07 -1.90 5.37
C LEU A 175 -25.70 -2.97 6.40
N GLN A 176 -25.91 -2.72 7.69
CA GLN A 176 -25.50 -3.62 8.77
C GLN A 176 -26.16 -5.02 8.67
N HIS A 177 -27.44 -5.06 8.27
CA HIS A 177 -28.14 -6.33 8.02
C HIS A 177 -27.54 -7.16 6.89
N PHE A 178 -26.93 -6.54 5.86
CA PHE A 178 -26.24 -7.27 4.80
C PHE A 178 -24.95 -7.92 5.30
N PHE A 179 -24.22 -7.24 6.20
CA PHE A 179 -23.01 -7.79 6.81
C PHE A 179 -23.30 -8.86 7.87
N ASP A 180 -24.49 -8.88 8.48
CA ASP A 180 -24.85 -9.83 9.54
C ASP A 180 -25.08 -11.26 9.02
N ASP A 181 -25.59 -11.43 7.80
CA ASP A 181 -25.83 -12.76 7.23
C ASP A 181 -24.56 -13.39 6.63
N GLU A 182 -23.65 -12.62 6.04
CA GLU A 182 -22.37 -13.15 5.53
C GLU A 182 -21.37 -13.55 6.64
N ASN A 183 -21.47 -12.93 7.83
CA ASN A 183 -20.54 -13.21 8.94
C ASN A 183 -20.96 -14.40 9.82
N LYS A 184 -22.24 -14.81 9.80
CA LYS A 184 -22.71 -16.01 10.54
C LYS A 184 -21.97 -17.28 10.11
N ASP A 185 -21.64 -17.38 8.83
CA ASP A 185 -20.90 -18.53 8.29
C ASP A 185 -19.46 -18.58 8.77
N ARG A 186 -18.94 -17.50 9.35
CA ARG A 186 -17.52 -17.38 9.65
C ARG A 186 -17.14 -17.64 11.12
N THR A 187 -18.11 -17.73 12.04
CA THR A 187 -17.86 -17.95 13.47
C THR A 187 -17.82 -19.44 13.84
N PHE A 188 -16.90 -19.84 14.73
CA PHE A 188 -16.95 -21.17 15.35
C PHE A 188 -17.59 -21.07 16.73
N THR A 189 -18.42 -22.04 17.09
CA THR A 189 -18.99 -22.11 18.44
C THR A 189 -17.89 -22.38 19.49
N PRO A 190 -18.10 -22.07 20.78
CA PRO A 190 -17.13 -22.39 21.83
C PRO A 190 -16.72 -23.87 21.84
N GLN A 191 -17.68 -24.78 21.65
CA GLN A 191 -17.42 -26.22 21.60
C GLN A 191 -16.56 -26.61 20.39
N GLN A 192 -16.80 -26.01 19.22
CA GLN A 192 -15.97 -26.23 18.04
C GLN A 192 -14.54 -25.74 18.26
N ARG A 193 -14.36 -24.56 18.87
CA ARG A 193 -13.04 -24.04 19.24
C ARG A 193 -12.31 -24.93 20.23
N ASP A 194 -13.01 -25.50 21.20
CA ASP A 194 -12.40 -26.47 22.14
C ASP A 194 -11.92 -27.75 21.42
N LYS A 195 -12.67 -28.25 20.44
CA LYS A 195 -12.22 -29.37 19.60
C LYS A 195 -10.99 -29.00 18.77
N ILE A 196 -10.96 -27.81 18.17
CA ILE A 196 -9.80 -27.31 17.42
C ILE A 196 -8.58 -27.19 18.34
N LYS A 197 -8.73 -26.60 19.53
CA LYS A 197 -7.68 -26.50 20.55
C LYS A 197 -7.13 -27.87 20.91
N LEU A 198 -8.00 -28.85 21.16
CA LEU A 198 -7.57 -30.23 21.46
C LEU A 198 -6.76 -30.83 20.32
N ILE A 199 -7.13 -30.61 19.06
CA ILE A 199 -6.35 -31.08 17.90
C ILE A 199 -4.95 -30.45 17.88
N VAL A 200 -4.83 -29.15 18.13
CA VAL A 200 -3.52 -28.46 18.21
C VAL A 200 -2.68 -29.00 19.38
N GLN A 201 -3.30 -29.22 20.54
CA GLN A 201 -2.64 -29.81 21.71
C GLN A 201 -2.18 -31.25 21.45
N ILE A 202 -2.99 -32.06 20.78
CA ILE A 202 -2.63 -33.42 20.32
C ILE A 202 -1.45 -33.36 19.34
N ALA A 203 -1.47 -32.41 18.40
CA ALA A 203 -0.38 -32.17 17.46
C ALA A 203 0.95 -31.93 18.20
N PHE A 204 0.91 -31.04 19.19
CA PHE A 204 2.09 -30.72 19.96
C PHE A 204 2.55 -31.86 20.86
N LEU A 205 1.63 -32.57 21.53
CA LEU A 205 1.94 -33.75 22.33
C LEU A 205 2.65 -34.83 21.52
N GLY A 206 2.25 -35.07 20.27
CA GLY A 206 2.96 -36.04 19.43
C GLY A 206 4.38 -35.61 19.09
N VAL A 207 4.62 -34.30 18.90
CA VAL A 207 5.97 -33.75 18.72
C VAL A 207 6.80 -33.88 20.00
N ILE A 208 6.23 -33.53 21.16
CA ILE A 208 6.88 -33.70 22.48
C ILE A 208 7.24 -35.17 22.71
N SER A 209 6.32 -36.08 22.41
CA SER A 209 6.54 -37.53 22.51
C SER A 209 7.74 -37.94 21.66
N ALA A 210 7.78 -37.54 20.39
CA ALA A 210 8.89 -37.86 19.49
C ALA A 210 10.25 -37.30 19.93
N TRP A 211 10.28 -36.14 20.59
CA TRP A 211 11.53 -35.59 21.13
C TRP A 211 12.05 -36.36 22.33
N ASN A 212 11.16 -36.88 23.17
CA ASN A 212 11.51 -37.46 24.46
C ASN A 212 11.51 -39.00 24.46
N ARG A 213 10.97 -39.63 23.42
CA ARG A 213 10.83 -41.08 23.31
C ARG A 213 11.47 -41.61 22.03
N GLN A 214 12.64 -42.22 22.19
CA GLN A 214 13.36 -42.89 21.09
C GLN A 214 12.75 -44.26 20.74
N ASP A 215 11.98 -44.84 21.67
CA ASP A 215 11.29 -46.13 21.53
C ASP A 215 10.01 -46.07 20.69
N LEU A 216 9.58 -44.88 20.24
CA LEU A 216 8.39 -44.77 19.40
C LEU A 216 8.58 -45.50 18.07
N PRO A 217 7.55 -46.24 17.61
CA PRO A 217 7.56 -46.92 16.31
C PRO A 217 7.71 -45.90 15.17
N LEU A 218 7.92 -46.38 13.93
CA LEU A 218 8.06 -45.55 12.72
C LEU A 218 9.15 -44.46 12.86
N ASN A 219 10.31 -44.80 13.42
CA ASN A 219 11.43 -43.86 13.57
C ASN A 219 12.23 -43.67 12.27
N ILE A 220 11.58 -43.11 11.25
CA ILE A 220 12.13 -42.95 9.90
C ILE A 220 12.63 -41.51 9.60
N TYR A 221 12.71 -40.65 10.61
CA TYR A 221 13.05 -39.22 10.47
C TYR A 221 14.39 -38.90 9.80
N HIS A 222 15.29 -39.88 9.73
CA HIS A 222 16.63 -39.74 9.17
C HIS A 222 16.86 -40.66 7.96
N HIS A 223 15.79 -41.23 7.41
CA HIS A 223 15.84 -42.20 6.33
C HIS A 223 14.91 -41.80 5.18
N GLY A 224 15.20 -42.33 3.99
CA GLY A 224 14.38 -42.11 2.79
C GLY A 224 14.07 -40.62 2.57
N ILE A 225 12.81 -40.31 2.30
CA ILE A 225 12.35 -38.95 1.99
C ILE A 225 12.42 -37.96 3.16
N PHE A 226 12.53 -38.46 4.40
CA PHE A 226 12.68 -37.63 5.61
C PHE A 226 14.13 -37.27 5.91
N ALA A 227 15.11 -37.94 5.28
CA ALA A 227 16.52 -37.59 5.41
C ALA A 227 16.77 -36.12 5.03
N ASN A 228 17.79 -35.50 5.63
CA ASN A 228 18.01 -34.06 5.52
C ASN A 228 18.29 -33.61 4.07
N GLU A 229 19.00 -34.45 3.32
CA GLU A 229 19.32 -34.32 1.91
C GLU A 229 18.11 -34.51 0.98
N ASN A 230 17.10 -35.28 1.40
CA ASN A 230 15.97 -35.63 0.54
C ASN A 230 14.73 -34.75 0.79
N ARG A 231 14.59 -34.17 1.98
CA ARG A 231 13.43 -33.33 2.34
C ARG A 231 13.46 -31.93 1.71
N GLY A 232 14.62 -31.48 1.26
CA GLY A 232 14.80 -30.27 0.44
C GLY A 232 14.54 -28.92 1.10
N LYS A 233 14.44 -28.84 2.43
CA LYS A 233 14.26 -27.56 3.12
C LYS A 233 15.55 -26.74 3.16
N VAL A 234 15.51 -25.52 2.61
CA VAL A 234 16.60 -24.54 2.72
C VAL A 234 16.11 -23.31 3.50
N PRO A 235 16.67 -22.97 4.67
CA PRO A 235 16.28 -21.74 5.38
C PRO A 235 16.63 -20.48 4.57
N LYS A 236 15.68 -19.55 4.36
CA LYS A 236 15.92 -18.28 3.64
C LYS A 236 16.84 -17.32 4.40
N VAL A 237 16.87 -17.42 5.73
CA VAL A 237 17.72 -16.58 6.58
C VAL A 237 18.86 -17.44 7.09
N ASP A 238 20.08 -16.98 6.81
CA ASP A 238 21.31 -17.50 7.40
C ASP A 238 21.15 -17.56 8.94
N PRO A 239 21.26 -18.75 9.56
CA PRO A 239 21.14 -18.92 11.01
C PRO A 239 21.99 -17.94 11.80
N GLU A 240 23.18 -17.58 11.31
CA GLU A 240 24.10 -16.65 11.99
C GLU A 240 23.62 -15.19 11.91
N ARG A 241 22.91 -14.81 10.84
CA ARG A 241 22.38 -13.44 10.65
C ARG A 241 21.01 -13.21 11.27
N ARG A 242 20.38 -14.24 11.87
CA ARG A 242 19.06 -14.11 12.51
C ARG A 242 19.01 -13.05 13.61
N LYS A 243 20.13 -12.78 14.30
CA LYS A 243 20.20 -11.77 15.37
C LYS A 243 20.13 -10.33 14.85
N ASP A 244 20.60 -10.09 13.62
CA ASP A 244 20.69 -8.75 13.04
C ASP A 244 19.60 -8.47 11.98
N ASN A 245 18.90 -9.51 11.51
CA ASN A 245 17.92 -9.38 10.44
C ASN A 245 16.57 -8.86 10.97
N LYS A 246 16.34 -7.57 10.74
CA LYS A 246 15.04 -6.88 10.95
C LYS A 246 13.86 -7.50 10.19
N GLN A 247 14.10 -8.42 9.25
CA GLN A 247 13.05 -9.19 8.56
C GLN A 247 12.27 -10.14 9.48
N SER A 248 12.78 -10.45 10.68
CA SER A 248 12.00 -11.17 11.71
C SER A 248 10.80 -10.38 12.25
N SER A 249 10.67 -9.10 11.90
CA SER A 249 9.65 -8.18 12.43
C SER A 249 8.50 -7.87 11.48
N THR A 250 8.50 -8.40 10.24
CA THR A 250 7.41 -8.12 9.30
C THR A 250 6.19 -8.94 9.69
N ARG A 251 5.20 -8.30 10.33
CA ARG A 251 3.93 -8.93 10.70
C ARG A 251 3.28 -9.52 9.46
N ASN A 252 3.03 -10.84 9.48
CA ASN A 252 2.28 -11.50 8.43
C ASN A 252 0.78 -11.45 8.78
N SER A 253 0.00 -10.69 8.02
CA SER A 253 -1.46 -10.63 8.16
C SER A 253 -2.19 -11.75 7.41
N ALA A 254 -1.48 -12.67 6.77
CA ALA A 254 -2.08 -13.82 6.09
C ALA A 254 -2.12 -15.04 7.02
N LEU A 255 -3.27 -15.69 7.09
CA LEU A 255 -3.45 -17.01 7.71
C LEU A 255 -3.13 -18.12 6.71
N GLY A 256 -3.08 -19.37 7.20
CA GLY A 256 -2.83 -20.54 6.38
C GLY A 256 -1.53 -20.47 5.58
N LEU A 257 -1.58 -20.94 4.34
CA LEU A 257 -0.43 -21.13 3.46
C LEU A 257 -0.02 -19.87 2.69
N LEU A 258 -0.83 -18.82 2.73
CA LEU A 258 -0.56 -17.54 2.07
C LEU A 258 0.64 -16.84 2.69
N ARG A 259 1.52 -16.28 1.88
CA ARG A 259 2.67 -15.50 2.35
C ARG A 259 2.28 -14.06 2.64
N GLY A 260 3.09 -13.37 3.42
CA GLY A 260 2.82 -11.99 3.85
C GLY A 260 2.72 -10.99 2.70
N GLU A 261 3.41 -11.25 1.58
CA GLU A 261 3.33 -10.45 0.36
C GLU A 261 2.11 -10.76 -0.52
N ASN A 262 1.37 -11.84 -0.24
CA ASN A 262 0.22 -12.19 -1.05
C ASN A 262 -0.93 -11.21 -0.78
N PRO A 263 -1.56 -10.64 -1.83
CA PRO A 263 -2.66 -9.71 -1.63
C PRO A 263 -3.90 -10.47 -1.18
N ILE A 264 -4.57 -9.96 -0.14
CA ILE A 264 -5.75 -10.58 0.46
C ILE A 264 -6.75 -9.46 0.79
N PRO A 265 -8.04 -9.60 0.45
CA PRO A 265 -9.08 -8.67 0.91
C PRO A 265 -9.14 -8.61 2.44
N ARG A 266 -9.47 -7.44 3.01
CA ARG A 266 -9.52 -7.27 4.48
C ARG A 266 -10.65 -8.06 5.14
N ASP A 267 -11.70 -8.31 4.38
CA ASP A 267 -12.86 -9.09 4.74
C ASP A 267 -12.70 -10.57 4.36
N ASP A 268 -11.52 -11.03 3.99
CA ASP A 268 -11.29 -12.43 3.66
C ASP A 268 -11.01 -13.27 4.92
N ILE A 269 -11.44 -14.54 4.94
CA ILE A 269 -11.16 -15.47 6.04
C ILE A 269 -9.65 -15.69 6.25
N ALA A 270 -8.85 -15.53 5.20
CA ALA A 270 -7.41 -15.67 5.27
C ALA A 270 -6.68 -14.42 5.78
N PHE A 271 -7.39 -13.33 6.07
CA PHE A 271 -6.81 -12.10 6.61
C PHE A 271 -6.85 -12.10 8.15
N ALA A 272 -5.69 -12.06 8.79
CA ALA A 272 -5.52 -11.81 10.22
C ALA A 272 -5.54 -10.31 10.49
N MET A 273 -6.51 -9.84 11.26
CA MET A 273 -6.58 -8.44 11.69
C MET A 273 -5.38 -8.03 12.56
N THR A 274 -5.06 -6.73 12.55
CA THR A 274 -3.95 -6.15 13.31
C THR A 274 -4.10 -6.42 14.81
N GLY A 275 -3.21 -7.27 15.34
CA GLY A 275 -3.26 -7.80 16.72
C GLY A 275 -3.05 -9.31 16.74
N ASP A 276 -3.58 -9.98 15.72
CA ASP A 276 -3.63 -11.44 15.62
C ASP A 276 -2.52 -12.01 14.73
N ALA A 277 -1.76 -11.19 14.00
CA ALA A 277 -0.64 -11.68 13.20
C ALA A 277 0.35 -12.46 14.09
N PRO A 278 0.79 -13.67 13.70
CA PRO A 278 1.76 -14.41 14.49
C PRO A 278 3.00 -13.54 14.73
N SER A 279 3.50 -13.55 15.96
CA SER A 279 4.72 -12.85 16.35
C SER A 279 5.99 -13.49 15.75
N TYR A 280 5.83 -14.63 15.09
CA TYR A 280 6.87 -15.37 14.38
C TYR A 280 6.58 -15.36 12.87
N LEU A 281 7.65 -15.44 12.08
CA LEU A 281 7.56 -15.59 10.63
C LEU A 281 7.06 -17.01 10.31
N LYS A 282 6.04 -17.21 9.48
CA LYS A 282 5.51 -18.56 9.23
C LYS A 282 6.54 -19.44 8.53
N PRO A 283 6.50 -20.78 8.70
CA PRO A 283 7.44 -21.66 7.99
C PRO A 283 7.41 -21.47 6.46
N SER A 284 6.23 -21.24 5.89
CA SER A 284 6.03 -20.91 4.46
C SER A 284 6.80 -19.66 3.98
N ASP A 285 7.09 -18.74 4.89
CA ASP A 285 7.82 -17.51 4.61
C ASP A 285 9.33 -17.71 4.85
N GLN A 286 9.70 -18.61 5.77
CA GLN A 286 11.08 -18.87 6.19
C GLN A 286 11.83 -19.88 5.31
N ALA A 287 11.12 -20.75 4.58
CA ALA A 287 11.74 -21.83 3.80
C ALA A 287 11.79 -21.52 2.30
N ALA A 288 12.95 -21.79 1.71
CA ALA A 288 13.17 -22.06 0.31
C ALA A 288 13.37 -23.57 0.12
N PHE A 289 13.60 -23.99 -1.13
CA PHE A 289 13.78 -25.39 -1.48
C PHE A 289 15.10 -25.65 -2.21
N ASP A 290 15.61 -26.87 -2.05
CA ASP A 290 16.67 -27.44 -2.87
C ASP A 290 16.05 -28.23 -4.04
N GLU A 291 16.27 -27.77 -5.27
CA GLU A 291 15.70 -28.39 -6.49
C GLU A 291 16.19 -29.82 -6.73
N GLU A 292 17.34 -30.19 -6.17
CA GLU A 292 17.92 -31.53 -6.33
C GLU A 292 17.40 -32.54 -5.30
N ALA A 293 16.69 -32.07 -4.27
CA ALA A 293 16.17 -32.94 -3.24
C ALA A 293 14.99 -33.79 -3.76
N GLN A 294 15.00 -35.09 -3.44
CA GLN A 294 14.00 -36.05 -3.93
C GLN A 294 12.54 -35.61 -3.67
N TRP A 295 12.24 -35.10 -2.47
CA TRP A 295 10.89 -34.60 -2.14
C TRP A 295 10.48 -33.43 -3.03
N VAL A 296 11.40 -32.51 -3.31
CA VAL A 296 11.14 -31.30 -4.08
C VAL A 296 10.86 -31.65 -5.53
N GLN A 297 11.65 -32.54 -6.12
CA GLN A 297 11.42 -33.08 -7.47
C GLN A 297 10.05 -33.76 -7.55
N SER A 298 9.77 -34.68 -6.62
CA SER A 298 8.49 -35.40 -6.57
C SER A 298 7.28 -34.46 -6.41
N ASN A 299 7.42 -33.39 -5.63
CA ASN A 299 6.39 -32.37 -5.43
C ASN A 299 6.12 -31.57 -6.72
N TYR A 300 7.17 -31.11 -7.41
CA TYR A 300 7.02 -30.27 -8.61
C TYR A 300 6.70 -31.05 -9.89
N GLU A 301 6.98 -32.36 -9.95
CA GLU A 301 6.47 -33.25 -11.01
C GLU A 301 4.94 -33.25 -11.13
N LEU A 302 4.24 -32.92 -10.04
CA LEU A 302 2.79 -32.79 -9.97
C LEU A 302 2.27 -31.44 -10.46
N LEU A 303 3.15 -30.50 -10.81
CA LEU A 303 2.91 -29.18 -11.43
C LEU A 303 2.07 -28.15 -10.65
N VAL A 304 1.30 -28.56 -9.64
CA VAL A 304 0.30 -27.68 -9.00
C VAL A 304 0.64 -27.30 -7.56
N HIS A 305 1.47 -28.08 -6.87
CA HIS A 305 1.65 -27.99 -5.42
C HIS A 305 2.82 -27.08 -5.05
N PRO A 306 2.60 -26.03 -4.23
CA PRO A 306 3.68 -25.17 -3.79
C PRO A 306 4.51 -25.91 -2.73
N PHE A 307 5.80 -25.61 -2.70
CA PHE A 307 6.63 -25.97 -1.57
C PHE A 307 6.37 -24.99 -0.43
N SER A 308 6.05 -25.49 0.75
CA SER A 308 5.92 -24.62 1.93
C SER A 308 7.12 -24.78 2.84
N ASN A 309 7.57 -26.01 3.06
CA ASN A 309 8.59 -26.27 4.07
C ASN A 309 9.36 -27.56 3.82
N ALA A 310 8.67 -28.70 3.81
CA ALA A 310 9.16 -30.07 3.59
C ALA A 310 7.98 -31.04 3.81
N ILE A 311 8.18 -32.33 3.53
CA ILE A 311 7.27 -33.38 4.00
C ILE A 311 7.01 -33.25 5.53
N SER A 312 5.74 -33.40 5.95
CA SER A 312 5.33 -33.05 7.32
C SER A 312 5.86 -34.00 8.38
N GLY A 313 6.88 -33.52 9.12
CA GLY A 313 7.34 -34.18 10.33
C GLY A 313 6.24 -34.23 11.41
N THR A 314 5.42 -33.19 11.54
CA THR A 314 4.34 -33.17 12.55
C THR A 314 3.33 -34.29 12.30
N MET A 315 2.96 -34.55 11.04
CA MET A 315 2.11 -35.71 10.71
C MET A 315 2.83 -37.02 11.04
N LEU A 316 4.11 -37.17 10.69
CA LEU A 316 4.88 -38.36 11.05
C LEU A 316 4.88 -38.59 12.57
N CYS A 317 5.14 -37.56 13.39
CA CYS A 317 5.02 -37.64 14.85
C CYS A 317 3.66 -38.19 15.28
N GLN A 318 2.56 -37.72 14.69
CA GLN A 318 1.23 -38.22 15.02
C GLN A 318 1.04 -39.69 14.64
N LEU A 319 1.48 -40.09 13.44
CA LEU A 319 1.40 -41.48 12.99
C LEU A 319 2.17 -42.42 13.94
N ARG A 320 3.37 -42.03 14.37
CA ARG A 320 4.17 -42.76 15.37
C ARG A 320 3.39 -42.96 16.67
N ASN A 321 2.75 -41.90 17.17
CA ASN A 321 1.96 -41.98 18.40
C ASN A 321 0.67 -42.79 18.22
N LEU A 322 0.02 -42.74 17.06
CA LEU A 322 -1.16 -43.56 16.76
C LEU A 322 -0.81 -45.05 16.78
N VAL A 323 0.35 -45.45 16.24
CA VAL A 323 0.85 -46.83 16.34
C VAL A 323 1.16 -47.21 17.80
N ASP A 324 1.89 -46.37 18.54
CA ASP A 324 2.24 -46.63 19.95
C ASP A 324 0.99 -46.82 20.81
N LEU A 325 0.00 -45.93 20.69
CA LEU A 325 -1.25 -46.02 21.43
C LEU A 325 -2.09 -47.24 20.99
N ARG A 326 -2.13 -47.56 19.70
CA ARG A 326 -2.80 -48.79 19.22
C ARG A 326 -2.18 -50.03 19.88
N ASN A 327 -0.85 -50.13 19.90
CA ASN A 327 -0.14 -51.27 20.47
C ASN A 327 -0.36 -51.40 21.99
N LYS A 328 -0.65 -50.29 22.68
CA LYS A 328 -1.04 -50.26 24.11
C LYS A 328 -2.53 -50.55 24.36
N GLY A 329 -3.33 -50.81 23.31
CA GLY A 329 -4.79 -50.96 23.42
C GLY A 329 -5.54 -49.64 23.67
N TRP A 330 -4.88 -48.51 23.42
CA TRP A 330 -5.39 -47.15 23.62
C TRP A 330 -5.69 -46.40 22.30
N GLY A 331 -5.59 -47.10 21.17
CA GLY A 331 -5.87 -46.56 19.84
C GLY A 331 -7.34 -46.19 19.68
N ILE A 332 -7.62 -44.88 19.56
CA ILE A 332 -8.98 -44.36 19.37
C ILE A 332 -9.25 -44.16 17.88
N PHE A 333 -8.35 -43.47 17.19
CA PHE A 333 -8.52 -43.09 15.79
C PHE A 333 -7.90 -44.09 14.80
N THR A 334 -7.59 -45.31 15.25
CA THR A 334 -7.00 -46.37 14.41
C THR A 334 -7.90 -47.60 14.29
N SER A 335 -9.09 -47.56 14.88
CA SER A 335 -10.03 -48.69 14.92
C SER A 335 -10.75 -48.91 13.59
N SER A 336 -10.92 -47.85 12.79
CA SER A 336 -11.59 -47.86 11.49
C SER A 336 -10.96 -46.88 10.52
N ARG A 337 -11.17 -47.09 9.22
CA ARG A 337 -10.76 -46.17 8.16
C ARG A 337 -11.41 -44.81 8.34
N GLU A 338 -12.70 -44.79 8.67
CA GLU A 338 -13.51 -43.58 8.81
C GLU A 338 -12.99 -42.69 9.95
N GLU A 339 -12.70 -43.27 11.11
CA GLU A 339 -12.15 -42.53 12.26
C GLU A 339 -10.74 -42.00 11.96
N PHE A 340 -9.88 -42.83 11.35
CA PHE A 340 -8.53 -42.43 10.97
C PHE A 340 -8.55 -41.30 9.96
N ASN A 341 -9.35 -41.43 8.90
CA ASN A 341 -9.52 -40.42 7.87
C ASN A 341 -10.10 -39.12 8.43
N GLN A 342 -11.15 -39.19 9.27
CA GLN A 342 -11.76 -38.02 9.88
C GLN A 342 -10.78 -37.27 10.79
N PHE A 343 -10.03 -38.00 11.62
CA PHE A 343 -9.00 -37.41 12.48
C PHE A 343 -7.86 -36.80 11.65
N SER A 344 -7.28 -37.55 10.72
CA SER A 344 -6.17 -37.11 9.87
C SER A 344 -6.55 -35.91 9.00
N ARG A 345 -7.79 -35.86 8.49
CA ARG A 345 -8.33 -34.73 7.74
C ARG A 345 -8.37 -33.47 8.60
N LEU A 346 -9.06 -33.55 9.75
CA LEU A 346 -9.19 -32.41 10.66
C LEU A 346 -7.84 -31.95 11.21
N PHE A 347 -6.98 -32.90 11.58
CA PHE A 347 -5.60 -32.63 11.99
C PHE A 347 -4.86 -31.81 10.94
N THR A 348 -4.88 -32.25 9.68
CA THR A 348 -4.21 -31.59 8.57
C THR A 348 -4.71 -30.16 8.37
N VAL A 349 -6.04 -29.95 8.33
CA VAL A 349 -6.59 -28.62 8.02
C VAL A 349 -6.48 -27.64 9.18
N VAL A 350 -6.58 -28.12 10.43
CA VAL A 350 -6.35 -27.29 11.61
C VAL A 350 -4.91 -26.80 11.62
N MET A 351 -3.95 -27.71 11.43
CA MET A 351 -2.54 -27.35 11.42
C MET A 351 -2.18 -26.43 10.23
N LEU A 352 -2.69 -26.72 9.03
CA LEU A 352 -2.47 -25.85 7.87
C LEU A 352 -3.00 -24.45 8.10
N TYR A 353 -4.27 -24.31 8.49
CA TYR A 353 -4.90 -22.99 8.62
C TYR A 353 -4.25 -22.13 9.70
N GLY A 354 -3.90 -22.73 10.84
CA GLY A 354 -3.37 -21.99 11.98
C GLY A 354 -1.88 -21.65 11.91
N SER A 355 -1.03 -22.60 11.49
CA SER A 355 0.42 -22.37 11.44
C SER A 355 0.95 -22.05 10.05
N GLY A 356 0.26 -22.47 8.99
CA GLY A 356 0.76 -22.33 7.61
C GLY A 356 2.04 -23.12 7.36
N GLY A 357 2.31 -24.12 8.20
CA GLY A 357 3.62 -24.79 8.20
C GLY A 357 3.87 -25.67 6.99
N HIS A 358 2.82 -26.29 6.44
CA HIS A 358 2.90 -27.24 5.34
C HIS A 358 1.70 -27.11 4.40
N SER A 359 1.89 -27.42 3.11
CA SER A 359 0.79 -27.60 2.15
C SER A 359 -0.01 -28.86 2.47
N LEU A 360 -1.21 -29.00 1.89
CA LEU A 360 -2.02 -30.22 2.04
C LEU A 360 -1.26 -31.46 1.56
N LEU A 361 -0.54 -31.36 0.44
CA LEU A 361 0.27 -32.46 -0.07
C LEU A 361 1.40 -32.81 0.92
N GLU A 362 2.13 -31.81 1.44
CA GLU A 362 3.19 -32.04 2.42
C GLU A 362 2.67 -32.70 3.72
N PHE A 363 1.43 -32.39 4.14
CA PHE A 363 0.79 -33.04 5.30
C PHE A 363 0.35 -34.48 5.02
N ILE A 364 -0.13 -34.79 3.82
CA ILE A 364 -0.68 -36.10 3.49
C ILE A 364 0.37 -37.08 2.96
N ALA A 365 1.45 -36.59 2.35
CA ALA A 365 2.54 -37.42 1.81
C ALA A 365 3.14 -38.44 2.79
N PRO A 366 3.24 -38.20 4.12
CA PRO A 366 3.64 -39.24 5.06
C PRO A 366 2.77 -40.51 5.01
N LEU A 367 1.50 -40.42 4.64
CA LEU A 367 0.62 -41.60 4.47
C LEU A 367 1.01 -42.45 3.26
N ASP A 368 1.74 -41.87 2.31
CA ASP A 368 2.19 -42.58 1.11
C ASP A 368 3.52 -43.30 1.25
N VAL A 369 4.24 -43.04 2.35
CA VAL A 369 5.51 -43.67 2.69
C VAL A 369 5.30 -45.16 3.01
N GLN A 370 6.13 -46.03 2.44
CA GLN A 370 5.93 -47.48 2.50
C GLN A 370 5.90 -48.00 3.94
N GLU A 371 6.83 -47.55 4.78
CA GLU A 371 6.90 -47.95 6.19
C GLU A 371 5.62 -47.58 6.95
N VAL A 372 5.00 -46.44 6.60
CA VAL A 372 3.71 -46.01 7.18
C VAL A 372 2.58 -46.90 6.66
N LYS A 373 2.57 -47.23 5.36
CA LYS A 373 1.59 -48.15 4.77
C LYS A 373 1.66 -49.54 5.40
N ASP A 374 2.86 -50.02 5.70
CA ASP A 374 3.09 -51.32 6.34
C ASP A 374 2.58 -51.36 7.79
N GLU A 375 2.58 -50.22 8.49
CA GLU A 375 2.00 -50.09 9.84
C GLU A 375 0.49 -49.91 9.86
N PHE A 376 -0.10 -49.43 8.76
CA PHE A 376 -1.54 -49.19 8.62
C PHE A 376 -2.14 -49.86 7.37
N PRO A 377 -1.89 -51.15 7.11
CA PRO A 377 -2.25 -51.76 5.83
C PRO A 377 -3.76 -51.78 5.62
N ALA A 378 -4.53 -52.10 6.67
CA ALA A 378 -5.99 -52.10 6.62
C ALA A 378 -6.63 -50.72 6.39
N LEU A 379 -5.89 -49.63 6.66
CA LEU A 379 -6.39 -48.26 6.52
C LEU A 379 -5.91 -47.61 5.21
N LEU A 380 -4.68 -47.90 4.78
CA LEU A 380 -3.99 -47.22 3.69
C LEU A 380 -3.88 -48.06 2.40
N ILE A 381 -3.87 -49.40 2.51
CA ILE A 381 -3.85 -50.34 1.38
C ILE A 381 -5.23 -51.01 1.31
N SER A 382 -6.24 -50.22 0.97
CA SER A 382 -7.62 -50.70 0.82
C SER A 382 -8.16 -50.35 -0.57
N ASP A 383 -9.32 -50.90 -0.93
CA ASP A 383 -10.04 -50.53 -2.16
C ASP A 383 -10.45 -49.04 -2.19
N LYS A 384 -10.38 -48.36 -1.05
CA LYS A 384 -10.65 -46.93 -0.89
C LYS A 384 -9.46 -46.27 -0.18
N PRO A 385 -8.30 -46.14 -0.83
CA PRO A 385 -7.11 -45.57 -0.17
C PRO A 385 -7.40 -44.15 0.32
N ILE A 386 -6.80 -43.78 1.45
CA ILE A 386 -6.86 -42.43 1.97
C ILE A 386 -5.81 -41.61 1.22
N THR A 387 -6.26 -40.79 0.28
CA THR A 387 -5.42 -39.95 -0.57
C THR A 387 -5.81 -38.49 -0.42
N LEU A 388 -4.97 -37.58 -0.92
CA LEU A 388 -5.30 -36.16 -0.95
C LEU A 388 -6.64 -35.89 -1.66
N GLU A 389 -6.88 -36.58 -2.79
CA GLU A 389 -8.14 -36.51 -3.54
C GLU A 389 -9.32 -37.04 -2.71
N SER A 390 -9.18 -38.20 -2.06
CA SER A 390 -10.28 -38.77 -1.28
C SER A 390 -10.62 -37.90 -0.07
N MET A 391 -9.59 -37.36 0.61
CA MET A 391 -9.75 -36.58 1.83
C MET A 391 -10.35 -35.21 1.58
N PHE A 392 -9.94 -34.53 0.51
CA PHE A 392 -10.23 -33.11 0.33
C PHE A 392 -11.06 -32.79 -0.91
N TYR A 393 -11.36 -33.78 -1.75
CA TYR A 393 -12.29 -33.64 -2.86
C TYR A 393 -13.47 -34.60 -2.73
N THR A 394 -13.30 -35.90 -2.94
CA THR A 394 -14.47 -36.81 -3.12
C THR A 394 -15.33 -36.94 -1.87
N GLU A 395 -14.73 -36.95 -0.68
CA GLU A 395 -15.45 -37.03 0.61
C GLU A 395 -15.66 -35.65 1.28
N ASN A 396 -15.34 -34.56 0.56
CA ASN A 396 -15.37 -33.19 1.08
C ASN A 396 -15.78 -32.17 0.01
N GLN A 397 -16.69 -32.56 -0.89
CA GLN A 397 -17.02 -31.81 -2.11
C GLN A 397 -17.57 -30.41 -1.83
N ASN A 398 -18.34 -30.22 -0.75
CA ASN A 398 -18.94 -28.92 -0.42
C ASN A 398 -17.87 -27.88 -0.11
N ALA A 399 -17.01 -28.16 0.88
CA ALA A 399 -15.86 -27.33 1.20
C ALA A 399 -14.92 -27.14 0.00
N PHE A 400 -14.67 -28.21 -0.78
CA PHE A 400 -13.86 -28.13 -2.00
C PHE A 400 -14.42 -27.15 -3.02
N ASN A 401 -15.69 -27.30 -3.39
CA ASN A 401 -16.33 -26.47 -4.41
C ASN A 401 -16.44 -25.01 -3.94
N ALA A 402 -16.72 -24.77 -2.65
CA ALA A 402 -16.74 -23.42 -2.09
C ALA A 402 -15.36 -22.75 -2.21
N ALA A 403 -14.30 -23.40 -1.72
CA ALA A 403 -12.94 -22.89 -1.80
C ALA A 403 -12.47 -22.70 -3.26
N LEU A 404 -12.83 -23.62 -4.15
CA LEU A 404 -12.50 -23.54 -5.57
C LEU A 404 -13.16 -22.31 -6.23
N ASN A 405 -14.45 -22.08 -5.98
CA ASN A 405 -15.18 -20.94 -6.54
C ASN A 405 -14.61 -19.60 -6.06
N GLU A 406 -14.30 -19.49 -4.76
CA GLU A 406 -13.61 -18.33 -4.18
C GLU A 406 -12.24 -18.12 -4.83
N THR A 407 -11.49 -19.20 -5.06
CA THR A 407 -10.17 -19.13 -5.71
C THR A 407 -10.27 -18.72 -7.18
N ILE A 408 -11.28 -19.18 -7.92
CA ILE A 408 -11.51 -18.73 -9.32
C ILE A 408 -11.73 -17.22 -9.35
N HIS A 409 -12.53 -16.69 -8.42
CA HIS A 409 -12.74 -15.25 -8.30
C HIS A 409 -11.45 -14.52 -7.94
N TYR A 410 -10.74 -15.00 -6.91
CA TYR A 410 -9.45 -14.46 -6.50
C TYR A 410 -8.43 -14.44 -7.66
N ASN A 411 -8.30 -15.52 -8.42
CA ASN A 411 -7.40 -15.61 -9.57
C ASN A 411 -7.74 -14.56 -10.64
N LYS A 412 -9.03 -14.32 -10.93
CA LYS A 412 -9.45 -13.27 -11.88
C LYS A 412 -8.95 -11.89 -11.44
N GLU A 413 -9.07 -11.56 -10.15
CA GLU A 413 -8.60 -10.28 -9.62
C GLU A 413 -7.06 -10.17 -9.60
N ILE A 414 -6.35 -11.27 -9.29
CA ILE A 414 -4.88 -11.31 -9.36
C ILE A 414 -4.38 -11.10 -10.79
N LEU A 415 -5.00 -11.75 -11.77
CA LEU A 415 -4.62 -11.59 -13.18
C LEU A 415 -4.89 -10.17 -13.68
N LYS A 416 -6.06 -9.58 -13.36
CA LYS A 416 -6.35 -8.17 -13.68
C LYS A 416 -5.32 -7.22 -13.06
N ARG A 417 -4.95 -7.44 -11.79
CA ARG A 417 -3.92 -6.63 -11.12
C ARG A 417 -2.57 -6.75 -11.82
N ARG A 418 -2.17 -7.95 -12.24
CA ARG A 418 -0.92 -8.15 -13.00
C ARG A 418 -0.97 -7.46 -14.35
N GLU A 419 -2.10 -7.55 -15.06
CA GLU A 419 -2.32 -6.85 -16.34
C GLU A 419 -2.20 -5.33 -16.18
N MET A 420 -2.85 -4.75 -15.16
CA MET A 420 -2.76 -3.33 -14.82
C MET A 420 -1.33 -2.91 -14.47
N LEU A 421 -0.60 -3.68 -13.67
CA LEU A 421 0.80 -3.39 -13.33
C LEU A 421 1.71 -3.44 -14.57
N GLN A 422 1.50 -4.41 -15.47
CA GLN A 422 2.24 -4.47 -16.73
C GLN A 422 1.93 -3.29 -17.65
N GLU A 423 0.70 -2.79 -17.65
CA GLU A 423 0.33 -1.57 -18.38
C GLU A 423 1.03 -0.34 -17.79
N ILE A 424 1.02 -0.20 -16.47
CA ILE A 424 1.75 0.85 -15.75
C ILE A 424 3.24 0.79 -16.08
N ASP A 425 3.87 -0.37 -16.03
CA ASP A 425 5.30 -0.54 -16.33
C ASP A 425 5.62 -0.17 -17.78
N ARG A 426 4.79 -0.58 -18.74
CA ARG A 426 4.95 -0.19 -20.16
C ARG A 426 4.80 1.31 -20.35
N ASN A 427 3.88 1.95 -19.64
CA ASN A 427 3.67 3.38 -19.71
C ASN A 427 4.81 4.14 -19.02
N ILE A 428 5.34 3.63 -17.90
CA ILE A 428 6.51 4.21 -17.22
C ILE A 428 7.76 4.08 -18.08
N ASP A 429 8.02 2.92 -18.68
CA ASP A 429 9.15 2.72 -19.60
C ASP A 429 8.98 3.53 -20.88
N GLY A 430 7.74 3.64 -21.38
CA GLY A 430 7.36 4.56 -22.44
C GLY A 430 7.72 6.01 -22.08
N HIS A 431 7.29 6.47 -20.91
CA HIS A 431 7.61 7.81 -20.37
C HIS A 431 9.07 7.96 -19.93
N LYS A 432 9.82 6.88 -19.70
CA LYS A 432 11.25 6.93 -19.41
C LYS A 432 12.06 7.04 -20.70
N LEU A 433 11.64 6.33 -21.75
CA LEU A 433 12.16 6.49 -23.10
C LEU A 433 11.77 7.85 -23.69
N GLU A 434 10.57 8.33 -23.40
CA GLU A 434 10.08 9.66 -23.76
C GLU A 434 10.78 10.74 -22.94
N ARG A 435 11.02 10.51 -21.64
CA ARG A 435 11.89 11.37 -20.80
C ARG A 435 13.35 11.34 -21.24
N ASP A 436 13.89 10.23 -21.73
CA ASP A 436 15.26 10.14 -22.22
C ASP A 436 15.39 10.79 -23.62
N LYS A 437 14.36 10.69 -24.46
CA LYS A 437 14.23 11.46 -25.70
C LYS A 437 14.01 12.95 -25.42
N GLU A 438 13.19 13.29 -24.43
CA GLU A 438 12.99 14.64 -23.92
C GLU A 438 14.23 15.16 -23.22
N LYS A 439 15.06 14.30 -22.62
CA LYS A 439 16.35 14.66 -22.03
C LYS A 439 17.41 14.87 -23.09
N LEU A 440 17.46 14.07 -24.15
CA LEU A 440 18.26 14.35 -25.36
C LEU A 440 17.79 15.63 -26.07
N PHE A 441 16.48 15.83 -26.14
CA PHE A 441 15.85 17.04 -26.66
C PHE A 441 16.07 18.24 -25.72
N HIS A 442 16.07 18.06 -24.40
CA HIS A 442 16.35 19.05 -23.37
C HIS A 442 17.83 19.34 -23.21
N GLU A 443 18.76 18.43 -23.47
CA GLU A 443 20.20 18.70 -23.52
C GLU A 443 20.51 19.48 -24.80
N CYS A 444 19.81 19.17 -25.91
CA CYS A 444 19.84 19.97 -27.13
C CYS A 444 19.17 21.35 -26.96
N MET A 445 18.13 21.44 -26.12
CA MET A 445 17.40 22.68 -25.84
C MET A 445 17.99 23.47 -24.66
N GLU A 446 18.70 22.90 -23.69
CA GLU A 446 19.28 23.59 -22.53
C GLU A 446 20.38 24.56 -22.96
N SER A 447 21.12 24.24 -24.02
CA SER A 447 22.06 25.15 -24.67
C SER A 447 21.36 26.40 -25.25
N ARG A 448 20.10 26.24 -25.70
CA ARG A 448 19.25 27.31 -26.26
C ARG A 448 18.40 28.02 -25.20
N VAL A 449 17.91 27.29 -24.19
CA VAL A 449 17.02 27.76 -23.13
C VAL A 449 17.79 28.50 -22.05
N LYS A 450 19.06 28.17 -21.74
CA LYS A 450 19.89 28.98 -20.84
C LYS A 450 20.08 30.43 -21.33
N LYS A 451 20.06 30.66 -22.65
CA LYS A 451 20.06 32.02 -23.24
C LYS A 451 18.70 32.71 -23.14
N LEU A 452 17.60 31.95 -23.19
CA LEU A 452 16.23 32.47 -23.07
C LEU A 452 15.83 32.75 -21.60
N PHE A 453 16.31 31.94 -20.67
CA PHE A 453 16.03 32.04 -19.22
C PHE A 453 16.64 33.31 -18.61
N PHE A 454 17.76 33.79 -19.16
CA PHE A 454 18.38 35.05 -18.77
C PHE A 454 17.57 36.29 -19.23
N ALA A 455 16.72 36.15 -20.24
CA ALA A 455 15.82 37.21 -20.71
C ALA A 455 14.48 37.22 -19.95
N LEU A 456 13.94 36.06 -19.60
CA LEU A 456 12.66 35.92 -18.89
C LEU A 456 12.73 36.27 -17.39
N SER A 457 13.89 36.11 -16.74
CA SER A 457 14.07 36.51 -15.34
C SER A 457 13.95 38.02 -15.11
N LYS A 458 14.12 38.85 -16.15
CA LYS A 458 13.81 40.29 -16.11
C LYS A 458 12.30 40.59 -16.16
N GLN A 459 11.49 39.66 -16.67
CA GLN A 459 10.04 39.83 -16.82
C GLN A 459 9.29 39.48 -15.53
N GLN A 460 9.80 38.56 -14.73
CA GLN A 460 9.16 38.12 -13.49
C GLN A 460 9.26 39.16 -12.35
N VAL A 461 10.29 40.02 -12.37
CA VAL A 461 10.42 41.18 -11.48
C VAL A 461 9.40 42.29 -11.81
N ALA A 462 8.96 42.38 -13.06
CA ALA A 462 7.94 43.34 -13.46
C ALA A 462 6.53 42.88 -13.03
N MET A 463 6.24 41.58 -13.05
CA MET A 463 4.91 41.05 -12.70
C MET A 463 4.61 41.17 -11.19
N SER A 464 5.60 40.91 -10.33
CA SER A 464 5.45 41.08 -8.87
C SER A 464 5.28 42.55 -8.45
N PHE A 465 5.82 43.49 -9.23
CA PHE A 465 5.60 44.93 -9.03
C PHE A 465 4.15 45.35 -9.32
N PHE A 466 3.49 44.73 -10.32
CA PHE A 466 2.11 45.05 -10.67
C PHE A 466 1.08 44.42 -9.72
N GLU A 467 1.33 43.20 -9.22
CA GLU A 467 0.49 42.59 -8.17
C GLU A 467 0.52 43.40 -6.86
N GLY A 468 1.67 44.01 -6.52
CA GLY A 468 1.77 44.94 -5.38
C GLY A 468 0.89 46.19 -5.56
N ILE A 469 0.91 46.80 -6.75
CA ILE A 469 0.09 47.98 -7.06
C ILE A 469 -1.41 47.66 -7.02
N GLU A 470 -1.81 46.48 -7.51
CA GLU A 470 -3.21 46.05 -7.48
C GLU A 470 -3.74 45.88 -6.05
N ASN A 471 -2.91 45.32 -5.16
CA ASN A 471 -3.27 45.12 -3.76
C ASN A 471 -3.33 46.45 -2.99
N ASP A 472 -2.37 47.36 -3.21
CA ASP A 472 -2.38 48.71 -2.63
C ASP A 472 -3.63 49.52 -3.04
N LEU A 473 -4.09 49.37 -4.28
CA LEU A 473 -5.30 50.02 -4.78
C LEU A 473 -6.57 49.43 -4.14
N LYS A 474 -6.62 48.11 -3.93
CA LYS A 474 -7.73 47.45 -3.23
C LYS A 474 -7.81 47.87 -1.77
N GLU A 475 -6.67 48.00 -1.11
CA GLU A 475 -6.60 48.44 0.30
C GLU A 475 -7.00 49.91 0.46
N LYS A 476 -6.49 50.81 -0.38
CA LYS A 476 -6.92 52.22 -0.40
C LYS A 476 -8.41 52.39 -0.70
N LYS A 477 -8.99 51.57 -1.58
CA LYS A 477 -10.43 51.55 -1.83
C LYS A 477 -11.20 51.19 -0.56
N ALA A 478 -10.73 50.19 0.20
CA ALA A 478 -11.36 49.78 1.45
C ALA A 478 -11.25 50.88 2.52
N ASP A 479 -10.12 51.58 2.62
CA ASP A 479 -9.93 52.64 3.60
C ASP A 479 -10.76 53.90 3.29
N ILE A 480 -10.86 54.30 2.02
CA ILE A 480 -11.75 55.39 1.58
C ILE A 480 -13.21 55.06 1.93
N LEU A 481 -13.62 53.80 1.78
CA LEU A 481 -14.96 53.34 2.14
C LEU A 481 -15.19 53.33 3.66
N ARG A 482 -14.16 53.09 4.47
CA ARG A 482 -14.23 53.13 5.95
C ARG A 482 -14.24 54.55 6.52
N SER A 483 -13.58 55.51 5.86
CA SER A 483 -13.44 56.88 6.37
C SER A 483 -14.70 57.75 6.22
N ILE A 484 -15.72 57.28 5.51
CA ILE A 484 -16.97 58.02 5.31
C ILE A 484 -17.96 57.62 6.42
N GLN A 485 -18.09 58.45 7.48
CA GLN A 485 -19.11 58.28 8.52
C GLN A 485 -20.25 59.32 8.46
N LEU A 486 -21.44 58.79 8.71
CA LEU A 486 -22.69 59.39 9.22
C LEU A 486 -23.61 60.26 8.33
N GLU A 487 -24.86 59.79 8.35
CA GLU A 487 -26.18 60.41 8.17
C GLU A 487 -26.73 60.82 6.80
N ASP A 488 -25.93 61.13 5.77
CA ASP A 488 -26.47 61.32 4.40
C ASP A 488 -26.08 60.21 3.40
N TYR A 489 -25.43 59.15 3.90
CA TYR A 489 -24.83 58.09 3.08
C TYR A 489 -25.85 57.33 2.21
N ASN A 490 -27.06 57.08 2.71
CA ASN A 490 -28.02 56.25 1.98
C ASN A 490 -28.56 56.92 0.71
N ASN A 491 -28.60 58.26 0.66
CA ASN A 491 -29.12 58.99 -0.50
C ASN A 491 -28.03 59.22 -1.57
N LEU A 492 -26.77 59.32 -1.17
CA LEU A 492 -25.65 59.57 -2.09
C LEU A 492 -24.89 58.30 -2.51
N ARG A 493 -25.09 57.17 -1.82
CA ARG A 493 -24.44 55.88 -2.10
C ARG A 493 -24.53 55.45 -3.58
N PRO A 494 -25.68 55.53 -4.28
CA PRO A 494 -25.73 55.11 -5.67
C PRO A 494 -24.87 55.98 -6.59
N LEU A 495 -24.81 57.29 -6.32
CA LEU A 495 -24.06 58.25 -7.12
C LEU A 495 -22.55 58.13 -6.88
N ILE A 496 -22.15 57.90 -5.62
CA ILE A 496 -20.75 57.68 -5.23
C ILE A 496 -20.24 56.35 -5.77
N MET A 497 -21.03 55.27 -5.67
CA MET A 497 -20.65 53.97 -6.22
C MET A 497 -20.54 54.02 -7.75
N ALA A 498 -21.49 54.68 -8.44
CA ALA A 498 -21.40 54.86 -9.89
C ALA A 498 -20.15 55.66 -10.32
N SER A 499 -19.77 56.69 -9.55
CA SER A 499 -18.57 57.49 -9.83
C SER A 499 -17.28 56.70 -9.57
N ILE A 500 -17.24 55.91 -8.50
CA ILE A 500 -16.11 55.02 -8.18
C ILE A 500 -15.97 53.94 -9.25
N ASP A 501 -17.06 53.33 -9.69
CA ASP A 501 -17.03 52.28 -10.72
C ASP A 501 -16.58 52.82 -12.07
N VAL A 502 -16.95 54.05 -12.43
CA VAL A 502 -16.45 54.71 -13.65
C VAL A 502 -14.95 54.97 -13.57
N VAL A 503 -14.44 55.43 -12.43
CA VAL A 503 -13.00 55.69 -12.24
C VAL A 503 -12.19 54.40 -12.25
N ILE A 504 -12.66 53.35 -11.57
CA ILE A 504 -12.01 52.03 -11.54
C ILE A 504 -12.03 51.43 -12.94
N SER A 505 -13.17 51.44 -13.64
CA SER A 505 -13.26 50.86 -14.99
C SER A 505 -12.40 51.63 -16.01
N ALA A 506 -12.26 52.95 -15.85
CA ALA A 506 -11.33 53.74 -16.67
C ALA A 506 -9.85 53.42 -16.34
N ALA A 507 -9.51 53.22 -15.06
CA ALA A 507 -8.16 52.83 -14.64
C ALA A 507 -7.81 51.42 -15.14
N GLU A 508 -8.72 50.46 -15.02
CA GLU A 508 -8.55 49.09 -15.53
C GLU A 508 -8.34 49.08 -17.05
N LYS A 509 -9.16 49.81 -17.81
CA LYS A 509 -9.00 49.92 -19.26
C LYS A 509 -7.65 50.53 -19.66
N ASN A 510 -7.19 51.55 -18.94
CA ASN A 510 -5.89 52.17 -19.22
C ASN A 510 -4.73 51.24 -18.86
N ILE A 511 -4.81 50.50 -17.75
CA ILE A 511 -3.80 49.51 -17.35
C ILE A 511 -3.74 48.37 -18.37
N ILE A 512 -4.89 47.82 -18.78
CA ILE A 512 -4.98 46.78 -19.80
C ILE A 512 -4.39 47.26 -21.12
N LYS A 513 -4.69 48.50 -21.53
CA LYS A 513 -4.12 49.10 -22.74
C LYS A 513 -2.59 49.22 -22.65
N ILE A 514 -2.06 49.74 -21.55
CA ILE A 514 -0.61 49.89 -21.34
C ILE A 514 0.09 48.52 -21.37
N ILE A 515 -0.50 47.50 -20.74
CA ILE A 515 0.03 46.13 -20.74
C ILE A 515 0.00 45.53 -22.15
N THR A 516 -1.09 45.74 -22.88
CA THR A 516 -1.28 45.21 -24.25
C THR A 516 -0.29 45.86 -25.22
N ASP A 517 -0.16 47.19 -25.18
CA ASP A 517 0.77 47.94 -26.03
C ASP A 517 2.23 47.54 -25.75
N LYS A 518 2.59 47.30 -24.48
CA LYS A 518 3.92 46.82 -24.09
C LYS A 518 4.19 45.41 -24.59
N ARG A 519 3.22 44.49 -24.45
CA ARG A 519 3.34 43.10 -24.93
C ARG A 519 3.47 43.02 -26.46
N ILE A 520 2.78 43.89 -27.19
CA ILE A 520 2.87 43.95 -28.66
C ILE A 520 4.26 44.43 -29.09
N ASN A 521 4.80 45.48 -28.45
CA ASN A 521 6.14 45.96 -28.76
C ASN A 521 7.23 44.91 -28.44
N GLU A 522 7.08 44.15 -27.35
CA GLU A 522 8.00 43.05 -27.01
C GLU A 522 7.90 41.89 -28.00
N PHE A 523 6.68 41.53 -28.44
CA PHE A 523 6.44 40.50 -29.46
C PHE A 523 7.11 40.87 -30.79
N ASP A 524 6.97 42.12 -31.24
CA ASP A 524 7.56 42.60 -32.49
C ASP A 524 9.10 42.54 -32.50
N VAL A 525 9.73 42.86 -31.35
CA VAL A 525 11.19 42.79 -31.19
C VAL A 525 11.67 41.34 -31.25
N ILE A 526 11.06 40.45 -30.47
CA ILE A 526 11.44 39.03 -30.41
C ILE A 526 11.22 38.34 -31.76
N ALA A 527 10.08 38.62 -32.41
CA ALA A 527 9.77 38.12 -33.75
C ALA A 527 10.83 38.53 -34.78
N SER A 528 11.24 39.79 -34.76
CA SER A 528 12.23 40.34 -35.69
C SER A 528 13.63 39.75 -35.47
N GLU A 529 14.06 39.60 -34.22
CA GLU A 529 15.35 38.98 -33.87
C GLU A 529 15.39 37.49 -34.27
N LYS A 530 14.31 36.74 -34.03
CA LYS A 530 14.23 35.31 -34.39
C LYS A 530 14.18 35.07 -35.90
N LEU A 531 13.47 35.94 -36.64
CA LEU A 531 13.47 35.88 -38.11
C LEU A 531 14.85 36.21 -38.70
N ALA A 532 15.62 37.10 -38.08
CA ALA A 532 16.99 37.40 -38.50
C ALA A 532 17.95 36.22 -38.25
N GLU A 533 17.78 35.49 -37.14
CA GLU A 533 18.58 34.30 -36.81
C GLU A 533 18.29 33.10 -37.73
N LEU A 534 17.03 32.91 -38.15
CA LEU A 534 16.62 31.79 -39.00
C LEU A 534 16.97 32.00 -40.48
N ARG A 535 17.29 33.23 -40.89
CA ARG A 535 17.53 33.62 -42.28
C ARG A 535 18.57 32.77 -43.07
N PRO A 536 19.64 32.21 -42.48
CA PRO A 536 20.56 31.36 -43.22
C PRO A 536 20.04 29.93 -43.48
N GLU A 537 18.99 29.49 -42.78
CA GLU A 537 18.56 28.07 -42.74
C GLU A 537 17.21 27.81 -43.42
N ILE A 538 16.46 28.86 -43.78
CA ILE A 538 15.13 28.72 -44.40
C ILE A 538 14.96 29.65 -45.60
N SER A 539 14.22 29.19 -46.62
CA SER A 539 13.96 29.97 -47.84
C SER A 539 13.15 31.24 -47.57
N GLU A 540 13.39 32.31 -48.32
CA GLU A 540 12.70 33.61 -48.18
C GLU A 540 11.16 33.47 -48.22
N THR A 541 10.63 32.52 -48.99
CA THR A 541 9.18 32.22 -49.06
C THR A 541 8.60 31.71 -47.74
N THR A 542 9.40 31.01 -46.93
CA THR A 542 9.02 30.52 -45.60
C THR A 542 9.09 31.66 -44.58
N ILE A 543 10.07 32.54 -44.71
CA ILE A 543 10.21 33.75 -43.90
C ILE A 543 8.99 34.66 -44.10
N ASP A 544 8.53 34.84 -45.33
CA ASP A 544 7.36 35.67 -45.64
C ASP A 544 6.06 35.08 -45.09
N ARG A 545 5.90 33.75 -45.12
CA ARG A 545 4.78 33.07 -44.45
C ARG A 545 4.80 33.28 -42.93
N ILE A 546 5.96 33.11 -42.29
CA ILE A 546 6.12 33.33 -40.85
C ILE A 546 5.79 34.79 -40.49
N LYS A 547 6.25 35.76 -41.27
CA LYS A 547 5.91 37.18 -41.07
C LYS A 547 4.41 37.43 -41.19
N SER A 548 3.75 36.83 -42.19
CA SER A 548 2.30 36.96 -42.37
C SER A 548 1.51 36.38 -41.20
N ASP A 549 1.92 35.22 -40.68
CA ASP A 549 1.27 34.58 -39.53
C ASP A 549 1.51 35.37 -38.23
N LEU A 550 2.71 35.89 -38.01
CA LEU A 550 3.02 36.73 -36.85
C LEU A 550 2.23 38.05 -36.88
N GLN A 551 2.10 38.68 -38.05
CA GLN A 551 1.25 39.86 -38.23
C GLN A 551 -0.22 39.54 -37.91
N ARG A 552 -0.72 38.40 -38.38
CA ARG A 552 -2.09 37.95 -38.08
C ARG A 552 -2.32 37.70 -36.59
N GLN A 553 -1.32 37.21 -35.86
CA GLN A 553 -1.41 37.02 -34.40
C GLN A 553 -1.38 38.37 -33.66
N ARG A 554 -0.54 39.30 -34.10
CA ARG A 554 -0.51 40.68 -33.59
C ARG A 554 -1.87 41.37 -33.76
N ASP A 555 -2.47 41.25 -34.94
CA ASP A 555 -3.77 41.86 -35.23
C ASP A 555 -4.90 41.27 -34.37
N LYS A 556 -4.83 39.98 -34.01
CA LYS A 556 -5.75 39.36 -33.06
C LYS A 556 -5.59 39.90 -31.63
N MET A 557 -4.35 40.13 -31.18
CA MET A 557 -4.06 40.72 -29.87
C MET A 557 -4.58 42.16 -29.77
N LEU A 558 -4.40 42.96 -30.82
CA LEU A 558 -4.90 44.34 -30.88
C LEU A 558 -6.43 44.42 -30.85
N ASN A 559 -7.11 43.42 -31.40
CA ASN A 559 -8.58 43.38 -31.48
C ASN A 559 -9.24 42.68 -30.28
N GLY A 560 -8.50 42.37 -29.21
CA GLY A 560 -9.06 41.81 -27.97
C GLY A 560 -9.70 40.42 -28.14
N THR A 561 -9.35 39.70 -29.20
CA THR A 561 -9.88 38.35 -29.43
C THR A 561 -9.07 37.35 -28.60
N PRO A 562 -9.70 36.50 -27.76
CA PRO A 562 -8.96 35.56 -26.93
C PRO A 562 -8.19 34.55 -27.79
N LEU A 563 -6.99 34.20 -27.33
CA LEU A 563 -6.14 33.17 -27.92
C LEU A 563 -6.77 31.78 -27.68
N ILE A 564 -7.56 31.30 -28.66
CA ILE A 564 -7.87 29.91 -29.04
C ILE A 564 -8.08 28.86 -27.91
N ASP A 565 -9.31 28.30 -27.91
CA ASP A 565 -9.77 26.91 -27.65
C ASP A 565 -9.05 26.02 -26.60
N GLU A 566 -9.76 25.70 -25.52
CA GLU A 566 -9.30 24.88 -24.38
C GLU A 566 -8.95 23.42 -24.75
N ASP A 567 -9.39 22.93 -25.91
CA ASP A 567 -9.14 21.55 -26.37
C ASP A 567 -7.77 21.32 -27.01
N LYS A 568 -6.85 22.30 -26.95
CA LYS A 568 -5.48 22.16 -27.45
C LYS A 568 -4.43 22.73 -26.48
N PHE A 569 -4.43 22.26 -25.25
CA PHE A 569 -3.25 22.43 -24.41
C PHE A 569 -2.07 21.61 -24.94
N HIS A 570 -0.90 22.25 -25.01
CA HIS A 570 0.36 21.55 -25.26
C HIS A 570 0.80 20.89 -23.94
N PRO A 571 1.19 19.59 -23.93
CA PRO A 571 1.45 18.80 -22.71
C PRO A 571 2.42 19.44 -21.69
N GLN A 572 3.31 20.31 -22.17
CA GLN A 572 4.32 21.00 -21.35
C GLN A 572 3.74 22.03 -20.36
N VAL A 573 2.57 22.60 -20.63
CA VAL A 573 1.92 23.57 -19.72
C VAL A 573 1.17 22.85 -18.60
N GLU A 574 0.51 21.74 -18.93
CA GLU A 574 -0.11 20.84 -17.96
C GLU A 574 0.95 20.22 -17.03
N GLU A 575 2.13 19.88 -17.56
CA GLU A 575 3.27 19.40 -16.78
C GLU A 575 3.83 20.45 -15.81
N CYS A 576 3.90 21.72 -16.22
CA CYS A 576 4.31 22.82 -15.34
C CYS A 576 3.29 23.11 -14.22
N ILE A 577 2.00 23.00 -14.51
CA ILE A 577 0.93 23.13 -13.52
C ILE A 577 1.01 21.96 -12.53
N ASN A 578 1.17 20.73 -13.02
CA ASN A 578 1.28 19.53 -12.19
C ASN A 578 2.56 19.53 -11.33
N LYS A 579 3.69 20.05 -11.85
CA LYS A 579 4.93 20.25 -11.08
C LYS A 579 4.75 21.30 -9.98
N THR A 580 4.04 22.39 -10.26
CA THR A 580 3.73 23.43 -9.25
C THR A 580 2.81 22.89 -8.16
N VAL A 581 1.79 22.10 -8.51
CA VAL A 581 0.88 21.44 -7.56
C VAL A 581 1.63 20.40 -6.71
N TYR A 582 2.50 19.59 -7.32
CA TYR A 582 3.32 18.60 -6.62
C TYR A 582 4.26 19.26 -5.61
N ILE A 583 4.96 20.35 -5.99
CA ILE A 583 5.84 21.10 -5.10
C ILE A 583 5.04 21.71 -3.93
N SER A 584 3.84 22.25 -4.18
CA SER A 584 2.97 22.75 -3.11
C SER A 584 2.55 21.65 -2.13
N CYS A 585 2.18 20.46 -2.62
CA CYS A 585 1.84 19.32 -1.77
C CYS A 585 3.03 18.80 -0.95
N GLU A 586 4.24 18.81 -1.53
CA GLU A 586 5.46 18.38 -0.83
C GLU A 586 5.86 19.37 0.25
N ILE A 587 5.73 20.67 0.00
CA ILE A 587 5.91 21.73 1.01
C ILE A 587 4.91 21.57 2.16
N GLU A 588 3.64 21.29 1.85
CA GLU A 588 2.59 21.12 2.87
C GLU A 588 2.79 19.84 3.71
N SER A 589 3.26 18.76 3.09
CA SER A 589 3.65 17.53 3.78
C SER A 589 4.83 17.74 4.72
N ILE A 590 5.84 18.52 4.29
CA ILE A 590 6.98 18.87 5.12
C ILE A 590 6.54 19.74 6.30
N HIS A 591 5.61 20.68 6.08
CA HIS A 591 5.06 21.52 7.16
C HIS A 591 4.34 20.67 8.22
N LYS A 592 3.48 19.72 7.80
CA LYS A 592 2.75 18.83 8.73
C LYS A 592 3.67 17.92 9.54
N GLU A 593 4.77 17.43 8.95
CA GLU A 593 5.77 16.64 9.68
C GLU A 593 6.56 17.49 10.68
N LEU A 594 6.84 18.76 10.35
CA LEU A 594 7.48 19.70 11.27
C LEU A 594 6.56 20.04 12.45
N GLU A 595 5.27 20.28 12.22
CA GLU A 595 4.29 20.51 13.30
C GLU A 595 4.16 19.30 14.23
N LYS A 596 4.14 18.07 13.69
CA LYS A 596 4.15 16.84 14.51
C LYS A 596 5.42 16.71 15.34
N LEU A 597 6.58 17.03 14.74
CA LEU A 597 7.86 16.97 15.43
C LEU A 597 7.93 18.01 16.55
N GLU A 598 7.47 19.23 16.30
CA GLU A 598 7.40 20.31 17.28
C GLU A 598 6.43 19.99 18.42
N ALA A 599 5.25 19.46 18.11
CA ALA A 599 4.30 18.97 19.10
C ALA A 599 4.86 17.81 19.93
N HIS A 600 5.67 16.93 19.34
CA HIS A 600 6.31 15.82 20.05
C HIS A 600 7.45 16.30 20.96
N ILE A 601 8.25 17.27 20.51
CA ILE A 601 9.32 17.91 21.29
C ILE A 601 8.72 18.67 22.49
N ASN A 602 7.64 19.42 22.26
CA ASN A 602 6.95 20.17 23.31
C ASN A 602 6.28 19.25 24.35
N ARG A 603 5.81 18.06 23.93
CA ARG A 603 5.23 17.05 24.84
C ARG A 603 6.27 16.25 25.63
N ASN A 604 7.50 16.12 25.13
CA ASN A 604 8.57 15.36 25.78
C ASN A 604 9.92 16.09 25.70
N PRO A 605 10.15 17.13 26.53
CA PRO A 605 11.41 17.92 26.49
C PRO A 605 12.67 17.09 26.75
N SER A 606 12.56 15.96 27.46
CA SER A 606 13.66 15.03 27.73
C SER A 606 14.09 14.17 26.53
N PHE A 607 13.29 14.14 25.46
CA PHE A 607 13.51 13.34 24.24
C PHE A 607 14.74 13.78 23.43
N LEU A 608 15.12 15.07 23.52
CA LEU A 608 16.31 15.61 22.87
C LEU A 608 17.63 15.03 23.43
N ASN A 609 17.66 14.68 24.71
CA ASN A 609 18.91 14.26 25.37
C ASN A 609 19.30 12.79 25.15
N SER A 610 18.33 11.90 24.83
CA SER A 610 18.61 10.47 24.63
C SER A 610 18.83 10.09 23.18
N ARG A 611 18.14 10.74 22.22
CA ARG A 611 18.14 10.34 20.80
C ARG A 611 19.20 11.03 19.95
N VAL A 612 19.71 12.19 20.38
CA VAL A 612 20.89 12.83 19.77
C VAL A 612 22.15 11.98 19.95
N ARG A 613 22.21 11.13 20.99
CA ARG A 613 23.31 10.16 21.16
C ARG A 613 23.20 8.92 20.26
N SER A 614 22.02 8.63 19.69
CA SER A 614 21.78 7.42 18.87
C SER A 614 21.58 7.70 17.37
N MET A 615 21.44 8.96 16.96
CA MET A 615 21.38 9.29 15.52
C MET A 615 22.80 9.32 14.96
N GLY A 616 23.16 8.28 14.21
CA GLY A 616 24.42 8.22 13.49
C GLY A 616 24.67 9.48 12.65
N THR A 617 25.94 9.88 12.60
CA THR A 617 26.46 11.14 12.03
C THR A 617 25.94 11.48 10.63
N SER A 618 25.55 10.48 9.83
CA SER A 618 25.00 10.64 8.48
C SER A 618 23.66 11.41 8.44
N LYS A 619 22.72 11.10 9.35
CA LYS A 619 21.38 11.71 9.32
C LYS A 619 21.37 13.13 9.88
N LEU A 620 22.26 13.41 10.82
CA LEU A 620 22.52 14.77 11.30
C LEU A 620 23.15 15.64 10.20
N LYS A 621 24.07 15.07 9.41
CA LYS A 621 24.72 15.75 8.28
C LYS A 621 23.71 16.14 7.19
N GLU A 622 22.73 15.28 6.92
CA GLU A 622 21.66 15.54 5.95
C GLU A 622 20.75 16.69 6.39
N ILE A 623 20.37 16.73 7.68
CA ILE A 623 19.54 17.80 8.25
C ILE A 623 20.29 19.14 8.24
N MET A 624 21.58 19.13 8.58
CA MET A 624 22.41 20.34 8.55
C MET A 624 22.60 20.88 7.13
N GLN A 625 22.79 20.00 6.13
CA GLN A 625 22.85 20.41 4.71
C GLN A 625 21.54 21.03 4.21
N LYS A 626 20.40 20.51 4.67
CA LYS A 626 19.08 21.06 4.34
C LYS A 626 18.86 22.43 4.99
N GLN A 627 19.32 22.65 6.22
CA GLN A 627 19.25 23.96 6.88
C GLN A 627 20.11 25.03 6.20
N GLU A 628 21.31 24.66 5.71
CA GLU A 628 22.21 25.64 5.09
C GLU A 628 21.72 26.11 3.72
N LYS A 629 21.10 25.20 2.93
CA LYS A 629 20.39 25.56 1.70
C LYS A 629 19.25 26.55 1.92
N ILE A 630 18.53 26.44 3.04
CA ILE A 630 17.44 27.36 3.39
C ILE A 630 17.98 28.76 3.74
N LYS A 631 19.14 28.83 4.40
CA LYS A 631 19.83 30.10 4.69
C LYS A 631 20.28 30.81 3.42
N GLU A 632 20.85 30.08 2.46
CA GLU A 632 21.23 30.64 1.14
C GLU A 632 20.02 31.24 0.42
N ILE A 633 18.89 30.53 0.39
CA ILE A 633 17.66 31.00 -0.25
C ILE A 633 17.15 32.28 0.44
N LYS A 634 17.18 32.34 1.78
CA LYS A 634 16.78 33.54 2.52
C LYS A 634 17.73 34.72 2.28
N ALA A 635 19.03 34.48 2.17
CA ALA A 635 20.02 35.53 1.91
C ALA A 635 19.87 36.13 0.50
N LEU A 636 19.56 35.30 -0.50
CA LEU A 636 19.28 35.74 -1.88
C LEU A 636 18.03 36.61 -2.00
N LEU A 637 17.06 36.40 -1.11
CA LEU A 637 15.81 37.18 -1.07
C LEU A 637 15.93 38.53 -0.34
N SER A 638 17.06 38.81 0.34
CA SER A 638 17.15 39.93 1.31
C SER A 638 18.02 41.12 0.86
N ASN A 639 18.49 41.22 -0.39
CA ASN A 639 19.48 42.24 -0.78
C ASN A 639 19.00 43.20 -1.89
N PRO A 640 18.61 44.46 -1.59
CA PRO A 640 18.30 45.48 -2.59
C PRO A 640 19.40 46.56 -2.67
N HIS A 641 19.98 46.79 -3.85
CA HIS A 641 20.81 47.98 -4.13
C HIS A 641 20.10 49.00 -5.04
N GLU A 642 20.01 50.22 -4.50
CA GLU A 642 20.03 51.58 -5.10
C GLU A 642 19.07 52.00 -6.23
N SER A 643 18.13 52.91 -5.90
CA SER A 643 18.07 54.25 -6.50
C SER A 643 17.06 55.17 -5.77
N ASN A 644 17.37 56.47 -5.79
CA ASN A 644 17.04 57.52 -4.82
C ASN A 644 15.57 58.07 -4.89
N PRO A 645 14.83 58.19 -3.76
CA PRO A 645 13.44 58.68 -3.70
C PRO A 645 13.22 60.17 -4.04
N ALA A 646 14.27 61.00 -4.04
CA ALA A 646 14.12 62.45 -4.13
C ALA A 646 13.65 62.95 -5.52
N ILE A 647 13.86 62.18 -6.58
CA ILE A 647 13.49 62.57 -7.96
C ILE A 647 11.99 62.37 -8.21
N ARG A 648 11.33 61.40 -7.56
CA ARG A 648 9.91 61.11 -7.78
C ARG A 648 8.95 62.10 -7.09
N LEU A 649 9.42 62.80 -6.06
CA LEU A 649 8.59 63.76 -5.33
C LEU A 649 8.40 65.10 -6.08
N ALA A 650 9.33 65.45 -6.96
CA ALA A 650 9.24 66.66 -7.79
C ALA A 650 8.24 66.48 -8.94
N ASP A 651 8.25 65.32 -9.60
CA ASP A 651 7.34 65.00 -10.71
C ASP A 651 5.89 64.81 -10.22
N ALA A 652 5.70 64.14 -9.08
CA ALA A 652 4.38 63.99 -8.46
C ALA A 652 3.76 65.33 -8.00
N LYS A 653 4.60 66.27 -7.52
CA LYS A 653 4.13 67.63 -7.18
C LYS A 653 3.68 68.43 -8.40
N ALA A 654 4.41 68.32 -9.52
CA ALA A 654 4.06 69.03 -10.75
C ALA A 654 2.75 68.52 -11.37
N GLU A 655 2.47 67.22 -11.24
CA GLU A 655 1.26 66.58 -11.78
C GLU A 655 0.03 66.81 -10.89
N PHE A 656 0.23 66.93 -9.57
CA PHE A 656 -0.82 67.32 -8.62
C PHE A 656 -1.27 68.78 -8.83
N THR A 657 -0.34 69.72 -9.05
CA THR A 657 -0.67 71.12 -9.32
C THR A 657 -1.40 71.32 -10.66
N ARG A 658 -1.13 70.48 -11.68
CA ARG A 658 -1.89 70.48 -12.95
C ARG A 658 -3.32 69.97 -12.77
N SER A 659 -3.51 68.99 -11.89
CA SER A 659 -4.82 68.41 -11.59
C SER A 659 -5.69 69.35 -10.75
N GLU A 660 -5.11 70.10 -9.80
CA GLU A 660 -5.80 71.17 -9.05
C GLU A 660 -6.30 72.31 -9.96
N ALA A 661 -5.49 72.75 -10.92
CA ALA A 661 -5.86 73.82 -11.86
C ALA A 661 -7.00 73.40 -12.82
N MET A 662 -7.14 72.09 -13.09
CA MET A 662 -8.21 71.55 -13.93
C MET A 662 -9.55 71.46 -13.19
N LEU A 663 -9.51 71.19 -11.88
CA LEU A 663 -10.71 71.06 -11.04
C LEU A 663 -11.31 72.42 -10.64
N ALA A 664 -10.48 73.45 -10.44
CA ALA A 664 -10.94 74.81 -10.15
C ALA A 664 -11.77 75.47 -11.28
N LYS A 665 -11.74 74.89 -12.50
CA LYS A 665 -12.46 75.41 -13.67
C LYS A 665 -13.93 74.94 -13.75
N HIS A 666 -14.35 74.00 -12.89
CA HIS A 666 -15.65 73.31 -13.01
C HIS A 666 -16.50 73.20 -11.74
N SER A 667 -16.24 73.96 -10.67
CA SER A 667 -17.08 73.92 -9.47
C SER A 667 -17.61 75.30 -9.06
N GLY A 668 -18.94 75.43 -9.03
CA GLY A 668 -19.60 76.55 -8.37
C GLY A 668 -19.36 76.56 -6.85
N LYS A 669 -19.54 77.74 -6.25
CA LYS A 669 -19.18 78.20 -4.89
C LYS A 669 -19.55 77.32 -3.67
N SER A 670 -20.15 76.14 -3.84
CA SER A 670 -20.50 75.23 -2.74
C SER A 670 -19.40 74.20 -2.39
N ILE A 671 -18.44 73.96 -3.28
CA ILE A 671 -17.32 73.03 -3.03
C ILE A 671 -16.18 73.69 -2.23
N ASP A 672 -16.00 75.01 -2.34
CA ASP A 672 -14.94 75.74 -1.63
C ASP A 672 -15.11 75.68 -0.09
N LEU A 673 -16.35 75.61 0.41
CA LEU A 673 -16.63 75.52 1.84
C LEU A 673 -16.31 74.13 2.41
N LEU A 674 -16.51 73.07 1.60
CA LEU A 674 -16.16 71.69 1.94
C LEU A 674 -14.65 71.47 1.87
N PHE A 675 -13.97 72.06 0.87
CA PHE A 675 -12.52 71.99 0.75
C PHE A 675 -11.81 72.74 1.89
N LEU A 676 -12.31 73.90 2.33
CA LEU A 676 -11.76 74.63 3.48
C LEU A 676 -11.91 73.85 4.81
N LYS A 677 -13.01 73.13 5.01
CA LYS A 677 -13.22 72.25 6.17
C LYS A 677 -12.33 71.00 6.11
N PHE A 678 -12.14 70.42 4.93
CA PHE A 678 -11.25 69.26 4.74
C PHE A 678 -9.78 69.64 4.97
N LYS A 679 -9.37 70.84 4.52
CA LYS A 679 -8.02 71.37 4.73
C LYS A 679 -7.69 71.65 6.20
N SER A 680 -8.68 72.04 7.03
CA SER A 680 -8.47 72.22 8.47
C SER A 680 -8.37 70.89 9.22
N ILE A 681 -9.12 69.87 8.80
CA ILE A 681 -9.11 68.54 9.42
C ILE A 681 -7.76 67.84 9.19
N ILE A 682 -7.26 67.84 7.95
CA ILE A 682 -5.98 67.20 7.60
C ILE A 682 -4.80 67.87 8.33
N LYS A 683 -4.80 69.21 8.44
CA LYS A 683 -3.71 69.93 9.10
C LYS A 683 -3.63 69.67 10.61
N THR A 684 -4.77 69.41 11.26
CA THR A 684 -4.83 69.15 12.70
C THR A 684 -4.43 67.70 13.04
N ASP A 685 -4.66 66.76 12.11
CA ASP A 685 -4.32 65.35 12.27
C ASP A 685 -2.84 65.06 11.91
N GLU A 686 -2.30 65.77 10.91
CA GLU A 686 -0.87 65.71 10.58
C GLU A 686 0.01 66.32 11.70
N GLU A 687 -0.37 67.45 12.29
CA GLU A 687 0.41 68.08 13.39
C GLU A 687 0.39 67.24 14.69
N LYS A 688 -0.71 66.51 14.93
CA LYS A 688 -0.86 65.58 16.07
C LYS A 688 -0.05 64.30 15.87
N GLN A 689 -0.11 63.71 14.69
CA GLN A 689 0.68 62.51 14.34
C GLN A 689 2.19 62.82 14.28
N PHE A 690 2.59 64.01 13.80
CA PHE A 690 4.01 64.41 13.80
C PHE A 690 4.56 64.67 15.21
N SER A 691 3.74 65.17 16.14
CA SER A 691 4.13 65.39 17.54
C SER A 691 4.26 64.07 18.31
N GLU A 692 3.35 63.12 18.10
CA GLU A 692 3.42 61.76 18.70
C GLU A 692 4.58 60.92 18.13
N ILE A 693 4.93 61.10 16.86
CA ILE A 693 6.10 60.45 16.24
C ILE A 693 7.41 61.08 16.74
N LYS A 694 7.44 62.39 16.99
CA LYS A 694 8.62 63.11 17.50
C LYS A 694 8.93 62.78 18.96
N GLU A 695 7.91 62.59 19.81
CA GLU A 695 8.08 62.12 21.20
C GLU A 695 8.57 60.67 21.26
N LYS A 696 8.05 59.80 20.38
CA LYS A 696 8.51 58.40 20.28
C LYS A 696 9.92 58.25 19.70
N PHE A 697 10.38 59.18 18.86
CA PHE A 697 11.74 59.17 18.30
C PHE A 697 12.80 59.78 19.23
N GLN A 698 12.46 60.64 20.19
CA GLN A 698 13.41 61.18 21.18
C GLN A 698 13.67 60.23 22.36
N GLY A 699 12.88 59.16 22.53
CA GLY A 699 13.10 58.12 23.55
C GLY A 699 13.96 56.93 23.12
N ALA A 700 14.35 56.84 21.83
CA ALA A 700 15.00 55.66 21.25
C ALA A 700 16.36 55.93 20.55
N ARG A 701 16.98 57.09 20.83
CA ARG A 701 18.40 57.43 20.64
C ARG A 701 18.81 58.32 21.83
N LEU A 702 19.93 58.13 22.51
CA LEU A 702 21.29 58.19 21.95
C LEU A 702 21.62 57.15 20.89
#